data_AF-A0A418N511-F1
#
_entry.id   AF-A0A418N511-F1
#
_cell.length_a   1.000
_cell.length_b   1.000
_cell.length_c   1.000
_cell.angle_alpha   90.00
_cell.angle_beta   90.00
_cell.angle_gamma   90.00
#
_symmetry.space_group_name_H-M   'P 1'
#
loop_
_entity.id
_entity.type
_entity.pdbx_description
1 polymer ?
#
loop_
_entity_poly.entity_id
_entity_poly.type
_entity_poly.pdbx_seq_one_letter_code
_entity_poly.pdbx_strand_id
1 'polypeptide(L)'
;MKIVKEDNQLFMKKKPLFFLFILVCIGQLTAQNRNYNIGILVDESSEELLPLLTQLKSQIQAVVGEDATISFPDESYLVNNYNLQKAEQNYQRLLNNNTDIILAYGAVNNIVINEQKEYKKPTILFGSVNQDMLDVDLSKATSGISNFTYIIDSQSFKEDLSILKDLTGFKNVGIVVEEQLMSVIPLTETLDRELNGLDASYKLIGYKTIADITSQLQGIDAVYLAGGFFLSTDEIKSLAKTLIAEKIPSFTSTSSIDVQNGLLATNQNADTAEQFFRRVALNVEAYISGKDLSELPVYIEYPQRLTINYNTANATNVPIKYSLIDSTDFVGTLINTFADKKYNLVELINDVLNENLSLEANERDVNLSEQDLKTAKNNYLPNITADITGNHVDPEIAKLSFGQNPEFSTNGNVTLRQTVFSEEANANIGIQKELLKAQQENFNSTQLDAIFNASNVYFNTLILKSNAYIQLRNLNLTKRNLQIAKQNFEAGASGKSDMLRFKSEMAQNTQAMIEAINMLEQGFIAINQLTNTPLNTKIDVENVELGKGVFEQSRYDELTELLDNPKLHELFTDFLVEEAMKNAPELKALDHNLNATERQVKFYGAGRFLPTVAVQGGYNYNFNRSGAGSDLSIGSFPDGYYNIGASISLPIFNQNNNNVNKQTALIQKDQLDISKNNLQLNIEANIRNGVLNLINQISNIELSKVAEEAAQEGLELTQTSYSTGAVTVIQLIDAQNNYLNAQLASTNAVYNFLLNALQLERYLGFYFLLSTDAENENFKKRFFEYVDSKN
;
A
#
# COMPACT_ATOMS: atom_id res chain seq x y z
N MET A 1 15.90 63.98 25.61
CA MET A 1 16.03 65.38 25.11
C MET A 1 14.62 65.92 24.91
N LYS A 2 14.24 66.96 25.66
CA LYS A 2 12.97 67.76 25.66
C LYS A 2 11.65 66.99 25.89
N ILE A 3 11.00 67.00 27.06
CA ILE A 3 10.44 68.08 27.93
C ILE A 3 9.25 68.82 27.32
N VAL A 4 8.08 68.72 28.00
CA VAL A 4 7.06 69.75 28.41
C VAL A 4 5.83 68.92 28.91
N LYS A 5 5.49 68.69 30.20
CA LYS A 5 5.08 69.55 31.36
C LYS A 5 3.90 70.48 31.02
N GLU A 6 2.73 70.44 31.65
CA GLU A 6 2.34 70.85 33.02
C GLU A 6 0.93 70.27 33.32
N ASP A 7 0.60 69.68 34.47
CA ASP A 7 0.46 70.19 35.85
C ASP A 7 -0.63 71.27 36.06
N ASN A 8 -1.67 70.93 36.83
CA ASN A 8 -2.11 71.67 38.03
C ASN A 8 -3.18 70.87 38.80
N GLN A 9 -2.91 70.37 40.02
CA GLN A 9 -2.99 71.07 41.33
C GLN A 9 -4.47 71.24 41.81
N LEU A 10 -4.93 71.00 43.06
CA LEU A 10 -4.25 71.10 44.36
C LEU A 10 -5.19 70.71 45.56
N PHE A 11 -4.58 70.18 46.65
CA PHE A 11 -4.88 70.39 48.12
C PHE A 11 -6.07 69.68 48.81
N MET A 12 -6.00 69.19 50.06
CA MET A 12 -5.20 69.49 51.29
C MET A 12 -4.96 68.21 52.14
N LYS A 13 -3.74 67.89 52.64
CA LYS A 13 -3.11 68.15 53.98
C LYS A 13 -3.88 67.61 55.20
N LYS A 14 -3.34 66.98 56.27
CA LYS A 14 -1.97 66.64 56.77
C LYS A 14 -2.10 65.69 58.01
N LYS A 15 -1.14 64.73 58.13
CA LYS A 15 -0.44 64.04 59.28
C LYS A 15 -0.79 64.40 60.77
N PRO A 16 -0.42 63.64 61.85
CA PRO A 16 0.73 62.69 62.00
C PRO A 16 0.61 61.47 63.01
N LEU A 17 1.70 60.67 63.07
CA LEU A 17 2.31 59.96 64.24
C LEU A 17 1.79 58.60 64.80
N PHE A 18 2.72 57.61 64.77
CA PHE A 18 3.16 56.64 65.81
C PHE A 18 2.19 55.69 66.57
N PHE A 19 2.55 54.40 66.51
CA PHE A 19 2.50 53.32 67.53
C PHE A 19 1.20 52.57 67.88
N LEU A 20 1.38 51.24 67.97
CA LEU A 20 0.74 50.25 68.86
C LEU A 20 -0.50 49.47 68.36
N PHE A 21 -0.32 48.14 68.31
CA PHE A 21 -1.26 47.02 68.54
C PHE A 21 -2.65 47.04 67.86
N ILE A 22 -2.99 45.92 67.20
CA ILE A 22 -4.08 45.03 67.66
C ILE A 22 -4.00 43.71 66.88
N LEU A 23 -3.84 42.62 67.64
CA LEU A 23 -4.23 41.26 67.26
C LEU A 23 -5.63 41.30 66.65
N VAL A 24 -5.77 40.98 65.36
CA VAL A 24 -7.06 40.55 64.82
C VAL A 24 -6.94 39.07 64.51
N CYS A 25 -7.77 38.31 65.22
CA CYS A 25 -7.96 36.88 65.14
C CYS A 25 -7.93 36.39 63.69
N ILE A 26 -6.93 35.57 63.37
CA ILE A 26 -7.05 34.57 62.32
C ILE A 26 -8.07 33.57 62.86
N GLY A 27 -9.34 33.78 62.52
CA GLY A 27 -10.28 32.68 62.49
C GLY A 27 -9.75 31.68 61.48
N GLN A 28 -9.06 30.66 61.95
CA GLN A 28 -8.86 29.46 61.17
C GLN A 28 -10.24 28.92 60.83
N LEU A 29 -10.73 29.23 59.63
CA LEU A 29 -11.61 28.32 58.91
C LEU A 29 -10.75 27.10 58.61
N THR A 30 -10.63 26.21 59.60
CA THR A 30 -10.42 24.81 59.28
C THR A 30 -11.64 24.41 58.46
N ALA A 31 -11.50 24.39 57.14
CA ALA A 31 -12.34 23.53 56.33
C ALA A 31 -12.12 22.13 56.93
N GLN A 32 -13.12 21.64 57.67
CA GLN A 32 -13.16 20.23 58.01
C GLN A 32 -13.12 19.51 56.67
N ASN A 33 -12.00 18.84 56.34
CA ASN A 33 -11.99 17.86 55.26
C ASN A 33 -13.09 16.86 55.62
N ARG A 34 -14.24 17.00 54.96
CA ARG A 34 -15.36 16.09 55.14
C ARG A 34 -14.95 14.79 54.47
N ASN A 35 -15.05 13.71 55.21
CA ASN A 35 -14.85 12.37 54.67
C ASN A 35 -16.17 11.95 54.03
N TYR A 36 -16.13 11.56 52.75
CA TYR A 36 -17.28 11.01 52.03
C TYR A 36 -17.00 9.55 51.69
N ASN A 37 -17.88 8.66 52.15
CA ASN A 37 -17.86 7.25 51.81
C ASN A 37 -18.77 7.01 50.60
N ILE A 38 -18.17 6.61 49.49
CA ILE A 38 -18.90 6.34 48.25
C ILE A 38 -19.19 4.84 48.15
N GLY A 39 -20.47 4.48 48.13
CA GLY A 39 -20.93 3.13 47.86
C GLY A 39 -21.15 2.91 46.38
N ILE A 40 -20.79 1.73 45.87
CA ILE A 40 -20.90 1.40 44.45
C ILE A 40 -21.79 0.17 44.26
N LEU A 41 -22.81 0.31 43.44
CA LEU A 41 -23.67 -0.78 42.98
C LEU A 41 -23.32 -1.12 41.54
N VAL A 42 -23.12 -2.41 41.25
CA VAL A 42 -22.87 -2.92 39.89
C VAL A 42 -23.73 -4.15 39.61
N ASP A 43 -24.07 -4.36 38.35
CA ASP A 43 -24.84 -5.52 37.92
C ASP A 43 -24.02 -6.81 37.95
N GLU A 44 -22.75 -6.75 37.57
CA GLU A 44 -21.82 -7.87 37.57
C GLU A 44 -20.41 -7.39 37.94
N SER A 45 -19.56 -8.33 38.36
CA SER A 45 -18.13 -8.13 38.57
C SER A 45 -17.38 -9.14 37.68
N SER A 46 -16.62 -8.65 36.71
CA SER A 46 -15.73 -9.45 35.86
C SER A 46 -14.28 -8.93 35.94
N GLU A 47 -13.31 -9.70 35.44
CA GLU A 47 -11.90 -9.27 35.39
C GLU A 47 -11.71 -8.02 34.50
N GLU A 48 -12.58 -7.85 33.49
CA GLU A 48 -12.60 -6.74 32.53
C GLU A 48 -13.21 -5.46 33.15
N LEU A 49 -14.12 -5.59 34.11
CA LEU A 49 -14.84 -4.46 34.72
C LEU A 49 -14.06 -3.81 35.87
N LEU A 50 -13.17 -4.57 36.54
CA LEU A 50 -12.35 -4.09 37.65
C LEU A 50 -11.39 -2.93 37.28
N PRO A 51 -10.69 -2.96 36.12
CA PRO A 51 -9.88 -1.82 35.65
C PRO A 51 -10.69 -0.54 35.45
N LEU A 52 -11.87 -0.64 34.84
CA LEU A 52 -12.76 0.50 34.60
C LEU A 52 -13.24 1.12 35.92
N LEU A 53 -13.60 0.27 36.89
CA LEU A 53 -13.96 0.72 38.23
C LEU A 53 -12.79 1.42 38.93
N THR A 54 -11.57 0.91 38.76
CA THR A 54 -10.35 1.50 39.32
C THR A 54 -10.07 2.86 38.69
N GLN A 55 -10.25 2.98 37.38
CA GLN A 55 -10.14 4.24 36.64
C GLN A 55 -11.16 5.26 37.15
N LEU A 56 -12.44 4.87 37.31
CA LEU A 56 -13.48 5.74 37.86
C LEU A 56 -13.13 6.24 39.27
N LYS A 57 -12.69 5.34 40.17
CA LYS A 57 -12.26 5.71 41.53
C LYS A 57 -11.11 6.71 41.50
N SER A 58 -10.10 6.46 40.67
CA SER A 58 -8.94 7.34 40.49
C SER A 58 -9.35 8.72 39.94
N GLN A 59 -10.23 8.77 38.93
CA GLN A 59 -10.75 10.01 38.37
C GLN A 59 -11.54 10.82 39.41
N ILE A 60 -12.38 10.18 40.22
CA ILE A 60 -13.10 10.86 41.32
C ILE A 60 -12.11 11.48 42.30
N GLN A 61 -11.09 10.72 42.73
CA GLN A 61 -10.08 11.23 43.66
C GLN A 61 -9.26 12.39 43.05
N ALA A 62 -8.93 12.30 41.76
CA ALA A 62 -8.16 13.33 41.07
C ALA A 62 -8.96 14.62 40.85
N VAL A 63 -10.25 14.52 40.50
CA VAL A 63 -11.13 15.68 40.26
C VAL A 63 -11.53 16.37 41.57
N VAL A 64 -11.84 15.60 42.62
CA VAL A 64 -12.18 16.16 43.95
C VAL A 64 -10.95 16.75 44.64
N GLY A 65 -9.77 16.19 44.43
CA GLY A 65 -8.51 16.76 44.93
C GLY A 65 -8.48 16.94 46.45
N GLU A 66 -8.08 18.14 46.89
CA GLU A 66 -7.94 18.46 48.32
C GLU A 66 -9.27 18.92 48.97
N ASP A 67 -10.35 19.07 48.21
CA ASP A 67 -11.63 19.63 48.69
C ASP A 67 -12.37 18.67 49.66
N ALA A 68 -12.14 17.36 49.53
CA ALA A 68 -12.69 16.34 50.43
C ALA A 68 -11.86 15.05 50.43
N THR A 69 -11.98 14.25 51.49
CA THR A 69 -11.36 12.91 51.54
C THR A 69 -12.36 11.86 51.07
N ILE A 70 -12.09 11.25 49.92
CA ILE A 70 -12.95 10.21 49.32
C ILE A 70 -12.48 8.83 49.75
N SER A 71 -13.42 8.03 50.28
CA SER A 71 -13.19 6.62 50.59
C SER A 71 -14.20 5.73 49.84
N PHE A 72 -13.76 4.54 49.44
CA PHE A 72 -14.58 3.51 48.81
C PHE A 72 -14.52 2.24 49.65
N PRO A 73 -15.31 2.11 50.74
CA PRO A 73 -15.24 0.96 51.63
C PRO A 73 -15.62 -0.32 50.89
N ASP A 74 -14.86 -1.40 51.07
CA ASP A 74 -15.09 -2.68 50.39
C ASP A 74 -16.48 -3.25 50.70
N GLU A 75 -16.98 -3.05 51.93
CA GLU A 75 -18.34 -3.46 52.31
C GLU A 75 -19.47 -2.68 51.62
N SER A 76 -19.14 -1.58 50.93
CA SER A 76 -20.07 -0.73 50.18
C SER A 76 -19.97 -0.93 48.67
N TYR A 77 -19.13 -1.86 48.21
CA TYR A 77 -19.13 -2.37 46.84
C TYR A 77 -20.04 -3.61 46.76
N LEU A 78 -21.19 -3.50 46.09
CA LEU A 78 -22.20 -4.56 46.07
C LEU A 78 -22.61 -4.93 44.64
N VAL A 79 -22.58 -6.23 44.35
CA VAL A 79 -22.89 -6.81 43.04
C VAL A 79 -24.25 -7.50 43.07
N ASN A 80 -25.14 -7.21 42.12
CA ASN A 80 -26.49 -7.80 42.08
C ASN A 80 -26.62 -9.06 41.22
N ASN A 81 -25.65 -9.38 40.35
CA ASN A 81 -25.64 -10.52 39.42
C ASN A 81 -26.93 -10.60 38.58
N TYR A 82 -27.33 -9.47 38.00
CA TYR A 82 -28.56 -9.30 37.23
C TYR A 82 -29.88 -9.65 37.96
N ASN A 83 -29.89 -9.64 39.29
CA ASN A 83 -31.06 -9.98 40.09
C ASN A 83 -31.73 -8.73 40.66
N LEU A 84 -32.94 -8.40 40.20
CA LEU A 84 -33.71 -7.23 40.62
C LEU A 84 -33.94 -7.17 42.14
N GLN A 85 -34.26 -8.31 42.77
CA GLN A 85 -34.50 -8.36 44.21
C GLN A 85 -33.21 -8.12 45.01
N LYS A 86 -32.08 -8.65 44.53
CA LYS A 86 -30.77 -8.43 45.14
C LYS A 86 -30.29 -6.99 44.94
N ALA A 87 -30.57 -6.38 43.79
CA ALA A 87 -30.28 -4.97 43.52
C ALA A 87 -31.05 -4.04 44.48
N GLU A 88 -32.35 -4.29 44.70
CA GLU A 88 -33.15 -3.56 45.70
C GLU A 88 -32.57 -3.74 47.11
N GLN A 89 -32.24 -4.98 47.50
CA GLN A 89 -31.60 -5.25 48.79
C GLN A 89 -30.26 -4.52 48.95
N ASN A 90 -29.43 -4.48 47.91
CA ASN A 90 -28.15 -3.80 47.90
C ASN A 90 -28.33 -2.28 48.04
N TYR A 91 -29.27 -1.69 47.30
CA TYR A 91 -29.59 -0.27 47.41
C TYR A 91 -30.08 0.10 48.81
N GLN A 92 -31.03 -0.66 49.37
CA GLN A 92 -31.50 -0.46 50.76
C GLN A 92 -30.36 -0.64 51.78
N ARG A 93 -29.41 -1.55 51.54
CA ARG A 93 -28.24 -1.72 52.41
C ARG A 93 -27.37 -0.47 52.44
N LEU A 94 -27.10 0.16 51.29
CA LEU A 94 -26.32 1.41 51.23
C LEU A 94 -27.09 2.59 51.86
N LEU A 95 -28.42 2.63 51.72
CA LEU A 95 -29.25 3.64 52.41
C LEU A 95 -29.14 3.55 53.94
N ASN A 96 -28.96 2.35 54.49
CA ASN A 96 -28.93 2.10 55.93
C ASN A 96 -27.52 2.01 56.54
N ASN A 97 -26.45 2.04 55.73
CA ASN A 97 -25.05 2.01 56.19
C ASN A 97 -24.41 3.42 56.20
N ASN A 98 -23.12 3.52 56.53
CA ASN A 98 -22.34 4.76 56.59
C ASN A 98 -21.93 5.31 55.20
N THR A 99 -22.72 5.08 54.16
CA THR A 99 -22.51 5.58 52.79
C THR A 99 -23.05 7.01 52.66
N ASP A 100 -22.29 7.92 52.06
CA ASP A 100 -22.69 9.32 51.86
C ASP A 100 -23.18 9.58 50.43
N ILE A 101 -22.58 8.92 49.44
CA ILE A 101 -22.96 9.02 48.02
C ILE A 101 -23.07 7.60 47.44
N ILE A 102 -24.12 7.34 46.66
CA ILE A 102 -24.32 6.06 45.97
C ILE A 102 -24.04 6.26 44.48
N LEU A 103 -23.08 5.52 43.96
CA LEU A 103 -22.83 5.36 42.53
C LEU A 103 -23.46 4.05 42.08
N ALA A 104 -24.40 4.10 41.16
CA ALA A 104 -25.09 2.91 40.67
C ALA A 104 -24.87 2.74 39.16
N TYR A 105 -24.31 1.60 38.79
CA TYR A 105 -23.97 1.24 37.42
C TYR A 105 -24.73 0.00 36.96
N GLY A 106 -25.29 0.04 35.75
CA GLY A 106 -25.90 -1.10 35.08
C GLY A 106 -27.43 -1.07 35.02
N ALA A 107 -27.98 -1.87 34.12
CA ALA A 107 -29.39 -1.92 33.77
C ALA A 107 -30.31 -2.38 34.90
N VAL A 108 -29.89 -3.37 35.70
CA VAL A 108 -30.71 -3.89 36.81
C VAL A 108 -30.78 -2.87 37.93
N ASN A 109 -29.65 -2.22 38.24
CA ASN A 109 -29.64 -1.09 39.16
C ASN A 109 -30.49 0.08 38.61
N ASN A 110 -30.47 0.37 37.31
CA ASN A 110 -31.30 1.41 36.70
C ASN A 110 -32.80 1.16 36.91
N ILE A 111 -33.27 -0.05 36.63
CA ILE A 111 -34.69 -0.41 36.78
C ILE A 111 -35.13 -0.19 38.23
N VAL A 112 -34.35 -0.71 39.18
CA VAL A 112 -34.67 -0.67 40.61
C VAL A 112 -34.62 0.76 41.17
N ILE A 113 -33.60 1.53 40.79
CA ILE A 113 -33.36 2.87 41.36
C ILE A 113 -34.29 3.90 40.71
N ASN A 114 -34.60 3.78 39.42
CA ASN A 114 -35.50 4.70 38.72
C ASN A 114 -36.96 4.60 39.23
N GLU A 115 -37.38 3.46 39.76
CA GLU A 115 -38.71 3.27 40.36
C GLU A 115 -38.87 3.90 41.76
N GLN A 116 -37.78 4.45 42.32
CA GLN A 116 -37.81 5.04 43.66
C GLN A 116 -38.56 6.39 43.65
N LYS A 117 -39.49 6.56 44.59
CA LYS A 117 -40.29 7.79 44.72
C LYS A 117 -39.52 8.93 45.39
N GLU A 118 -38.53 8.60 46.21
CA GLU A 118 -37.73 9.55 46.99
C GLU A 118 -36.32 8.99 47.21
N TYR A 119 -35.31 9.85 47.06
CA TYR A 119 -33.89 9.48 47.19
C TYR A 119 -33.33 10.01 48.51
N LYS A 120 -33.24 9.14 49.52
CA LYS A 120 -32.78 9.50 50.88
C LYS A 120 -31.30 9.87 50.94
N LYS A 121 -30.51 9.36 49.99
CA LYS A 121 -29.09 9.65 49.85
C LYS A 121 -28.78 10.09 48.42
N PRO A 122 -27.81 10.99 48.22
CA PRO A 122 -27.30 11.37 46.92
C PRO A 122 -26.98 10.14 46.09
N THR A 123 -27.72 9.95 45.00
CA THR A 123 -27.59 8.78 44.13
C THR A 123 -27.32 9.25 42.71
N ILE A 124 -26.20 8.81 42.14
CA ILE A 124 -25.80 9.08 40.77
C ILE A 124 -25.91 7.76 40.00
N LEU A 125 -26.84 7.72 39.06
CA LEU A 125 -27.17 6.55 38.28
C LEU A 125 -26.56 6.64 36.87
N PHE A 126 -25.91 5.59 36.38
CA PHE A 126 -25.22 5.62 35.08
C PHE A 126 -25.05 4.22 34.47
N GLY A 127 -24.65 4.14 33.19
CA GLY A 127 -24.19 2.88 32.58
C GLY A 127 -25.22 1.98 31.90
N SER A 128 -26.51 2.35 31.87
CA SER A 128 -27.49 1.80 30.91
C SER A 128 -28.72 2.71 30.74
N VAL A 129 -28.55 4.01 31.03
CA VAL A 129 -29.57 5.01 30.77
C VAL A 129 -29.35 5.44 29.32
N ASN A 130 -29.90 4.67 28.38
CA ASN A 130 -29.85 4.97 26.95
C ASN A 130 -31.12 5.74 26.56
N GLN A 131 -30.98 6.73 25.69
CA GLN A 131 -32.11 7.50 25.12
C GLN A 131 -33.17 6.61 24.45
N ASP A 132 -32.79 5.44 23.96
CA ASP A 132 -33.69 4.49 23.30
C ASP A 132 -34.45 3.59 24.28
N MET A 133 -33.98 3.41 25.52
CA MET A 133 -34.57 2.43 26.45
C MET A 133 -35.55 3.03 27.45
N LEU A 134 -35.46 4.34 27.72
CA LEU A 134 -36.29 5.01 28.71
C LEU A 134 -37.13 6.11 28.05
N ASP A 135 -38.37 6.27 28.52
CA ASP A 135 -39.28 7.35 28.11
C ASP A 135 -38.86 8.68 28.77
N VAL A 136 -37.60 9.08 28.54
CA VAL A 136 -36.99 10.27 29.12
C VAL A 136 -37.29 11.45 28.21
N ASP A 137 -37.82 12.52 28.80
CA ASP A 137 -38.06 13.77 28.10
C ASP A 137 -36.72 14.42 27.71
N LEU A 138 -36.32 14.20 26.46
CA LEU A 138 -35.07 14.69 25.88
C LEU A 138 -34.93 16.22 25.88
N SER A 139 -36.00 16.97 26.21
CA SER A 139 -35.96 18.42 26.34
C SER A 139 -35.41 18.92 27.68
N LYS A 140 -35.33 18.06 28.71
CA LYS A 140 -34.90 18.45 30.07
C LYS A 140 -33.41 18.27 30.26
N ALA A 141 -32.67 19.37 30.46
CA ALA A 141 -31.22 19.36 30.66
C ALA A 141 -30.74 18.76 31.99
N THR A 142 -31.63 18.59 32.98
CA THR A 142 -31.31 18.10 34.34
C THR A 142 -32.36 17.09 34.84
N SER A 143 -32.05 16.33 35.89
CA SER A 143 -32.98 15.34 36.44
C SER A 143 -34.21 16.00 37.10
N GLY A 144 -34.02 17.17 37.73
CA GLY A 144 -35.07 17.86 38.49
C GLY A 144 -35.53 17.12 39.76
N ILE A 145 -34.82 16.05 40.15
CA ILE A 145 -35.17 15.20 41.31
C ILE A 145 -34.11 15.41 42.40
N SER A 146 -34.52 15.90 43.57
CA SER A 146 -33.60 16.16 44.68
C SER A 146 -32.86 14.88 45.11
N ASN A 147 -31.57 15.02 45.43
CA ASN A 147 -30.64 13.93 45.77
C ASN A 147 -30.51 12.83 44.69
N PHE A 148 -30.93 13.09 43.46
CA PHE A 148 -30.82 12.12 42.38
C PHE A 148 -30.40 12.77 41.08
N THR A 149 -29.46 12.14 40.40
CA THR A 149 -29.19 12.46 39.00
C THR A 149 -28.86 11.17 38.27
N TYR A 150 -29.03 11.21 36.97
CA TYR A 150 -28.68 10.12 36.08
C TYR A 150 -27.88 10.67 34.91
N ILE A 151 -26.97 9.85 34.40
CA ILE A 151 -26.16 10.20 33.25
C ILE A 151 -26.65 9.36 32.08
N ILE A 152 -27.24 10.02 31.10
CA ILE A 152 -27.66 9.43 29.83
C ILE A 152 -26.40 9.17 29.01
N ASP A 153 -26.24 7.92 28.60
CA ASP A 153 -25.18 7.51 27.69
C ASP A 153 -25.51 7.96 26.26
N SER A 154 -24.48 8.28 25.50
CA SER A 154 -24.57 8.65 24.09
C SER A 154 -24.83 7.46 23.16
N GLN A 155 -24.81 6.22 23.66
CA GLN A 155 -25.10 5.04 22.84
C GLN A 155 -26.55 5.06 22.32
N SER A 156 -26.77 4.69 21.06
CA SER A 156 -28.10 4.56 20.46
C SER A 156 -28.15 3.36 19.53
N PHE A 157 -29.02 2.40 19.86
CA PHE A 157 -29.34 1.26 19.02
C PHE A 157 -29.87 1.72 17.66
N LYS A 158 -30.71 2.75 17.64
CA LYS A 158 -31.27 3.29 16.42
C LYS A 158 -30.20 3.81 15.47
N GLU A 159 -29.30 4.65 15.99
CA GLU A 159 -28.23 5.26 15.19
C GLU A 159 -27.25 4.19 14.70
N ASP A 160 -26.80 3.29 15.59
CA ASP A 160 -25.85 2.23 15.25
C ASP A 160 -26.41 1.27 14.19
N LEU A 161 -27.67 0.83 14.35
CA LEU A 161 -28.33 -0.06 13.38
C LEU A 161 -28.61 0.65 12.05
N SER A 162 -28.94 1.95 12.08
CA SER A 162 -29.08 2.75 10.85
C SER A 162 -27.75 2.87 10.11
N ILE A 163 -26.65 3.13 10.81
CA ILE A 163 -25.32 3.21 10.21
C ILE A 163 -24.91 1.84 9.65
N LEU A 164 -25.11 0.76 10.40
CA LEU A 164 -24.84 -0.60 9.92
C LEU A 164 -25.65 -0.91 8.66
N LYS A 165 -26.91 -0.47 8.59
CA LYS A 165 -27.77 -0.64 7.41
C LYS A 165 -27.23 0.16 6.23
N ASP A 166 -26.80 1.40 6.44
CA ASP A 166 -26.24 2.26 5.39
C ASP A 166 -24.90 1.76 4.85
N LEU A 167 -24.11 1.09 5.69
CA LEU A 167 -22.84 0.47 5.33
C LEU A 167 -23.04 -0.82 4.53
N THR A 168 -23.92 -1.71 4.99
CA THR A 168 -23.97 -3.11 4.53
C THR A 168 -25.19 -3.45 3.70
N GLY A 169 -26.28 -2.70 3.85
CA GLY A 169 -27.58 -3.02 3.24
C GLY A 169 -28.22 -4.31 3.77
N PHE A 170 -27.86 -4.77 4.98
CA PHE A 170 -28.34 -6.03 5.56
C PHE A 170 -29.87 -6.17 5.53
N LYS A 171 -30.38 -7.39 5.41
CA LYS A 171 -31.82 -7.68 5.54
C LYS A 171 -32.15 -8.34 6.87
N ASN A 172 -31.28 -9.21 7.36
CA ASN A 172 -31.44 -9.90 8.64
C ASN A 172 -30.23 -9.62 9.53
N VAL A 173 -30.42 -8.91 10.65
CA VAL A 173 -29.34 -8.63 11.61
C VAL A 173 -29.42 -9.54 12.83
N GLY A 174 -28.28 -10.11 13.22
CA GLY A 174 -28.11 -10.80 14.50
C GLY A 174 -27.78 -9.80 15.57
N ILE A 175 -28.70 -9.57 16.51
CA ILE A 175 -28.48 -8.67 17.65
C ILE A 175 -28.00 -9.50 18.82
N VAL A 176 -26.71 -9.38 19.13
CA VAL A 176 -26.04 -10.16 20.14
C VAL A 176 -26.06 -9.41 21.46
N VAL A 177 -26.61 -10.04 22.50
CA VAL A 177 -26.74 -9.49 23.84
C VAL A 177 -26.53 -10.57 24.90
N GLU A 178 -26.08 -10.20 26.08
CA GLU A 178 -25.86 -11.12 27.19
C GLU A 178 -27.16 -11.85 27.55
N GLU A 179 -27.13 -13.18 27.68
CA GLU A 179 -28.35 -13.99 27.85
C GLU A 179 -29.17 -13.56 29.08
N GLN A 180 -28.47 -13.15 30.14
CA GLN A 180 -29.03 -12.70 31.41
C GLN A 180 -29.85 -11.42 31.24
N LEU A 181 -29.43 -10.49 30.36
CA LEU A 181 -30.10 -9.20 30.14
C LEU A 181 -31.43 -9.34 29.39
N MET A 182 -31.56 -10.36 28.53
CA MET A 182 -32.79 -10.61 27.76
C MET A 182 -34.03 -10.83 28.63
N SER A 183 -33.82 -11.32 29.87
CA SER A 183 -34.91 -11.61 30.80
C SER A 183 -35.29 -10.44 31.71
N VAL A 184 -34.45 -9.40 31.76
CA VAL A 184 -34.56 -8.29 32.72
C VAL A 184 -34.92 -6.98 32.03
N ILE A 185 -34.46 -6.77 30.79
CA ILE A 185 -34.71 -5.54 30.03
C ILE A 185 -35.69 -5.84 28.88
N PRO A 186 -36.71 -4.98 28.62
CA PRO A 186 -37.65 -5.13 27.51
C PRO A 186 -37.02 -4.79 26.14
N LEU A 187 -35.90 -5.46 25.80
CA LEU A 187 -35.13 -5.24 24.57
C LEU A 187 -35.97 -5.41 23.30
N THR A 188 -36.90 -6.38 23.27
CA THR A 188 -37.76 -6.64 22.11
C THR A 188 -38.64 -5.44 21.78
N GLU A 189 -39.26 -4.80 22.78
CA GLU A 189 -40.14 -3.64 22.55
C GLU A 189 -39.34 -2.43 22.03
N THR A 190 -38.15 -2.19 22.59
CA THR A 190 -37.25 -1.14 22.13
C THR A 190 -36.76 -1.40 20.71
N LEU A 191 -36.29 -2.62 20.42
CA LEU A 191 -35.77 -2.99 19.10
C LEU A 191 -36.88 -2.97 18.04
N ASP A 192 -38.08 -3.48 18.35
CA ASP A 192 -39.24 -3.39 17.45
C ASP A 192 -39.56 -1.93 17.12
N ARG A 193 -39.50 -1.03 18.13
CA ARG A 193 -39.76 0.41 17.93
C ARG A 193 -38.68 1.09 17.10
N GLU A 194 -37.40 0.84 17.37
CA GLU A 194 -36.29 1.53 16.69
C GLU A 194 -35.94 0.94 15.32
N LEU A 195 -36.20 -0.35 15.09
CA LEU A 195 -36.04 -1.00 13.78
C LEU A 195 -37.24 -0.77 12.85
N ASN A 196 -38.37 -0.24 13.37
CA ASN A 196 -39.51 0.17 12.56
C ASN A 196 -39.11 1.31 11.61
N GLY A 197 -38.79 0.94 10.36
CA GLY A 197 -38.40 1.88 9.30
C GLY A 197 -37.15 1.48 8.52
N LEU A 198 -36.36 0.51 9.01
CA LEU A 198 -35.10 0.08 8.36
C LEU A 198 -35.27 -1.05 7.31
N ASP A 199 -36.50 -1.45 7.00
CA ASP A 199 -36.84 -2.57 6.08
C ASP A 199 -35.91 -3.78 6.29
N ALA A 200 -35.83 -4.22 7.54
CA ALA A 200 -34.96 -5.31 7.99
C ALA A 200 -35.65 -6.13 9.08
N SER A 201 -35.32 -7.42 9.15
CA SER A 201 -35.65 -8.28 10.28
C SER A 201 -34.44 -8.43 11.20
N TYR A 202 -34.69 -8.81 12.46
CA TYR A 202 -33.62 -9.11 13.40
C TYR A 202 -33.86 -10.45 14.10
N LYS A 203 -32.76 -11.05 14.54
CA LYS A 203 -32.76 -12.20 15.43
C LYS A 203 -31.96 -11.85 16.68
N LEU A 204 -32.62 -11.90 17.83
CA LEU A 204 -31.95 -11.74 19.12
C LEU A 204 -31.12 -13.00 19.42
N ILE A 205 -29.84 -12.82 19.76
CA ILE A 205 -28.90 -13.89 20.08
C ILE A 205 -28.38 -13.66 21.49
N GLY A 206 -28.91 -14.44 22.43
CA GLY A 206 -28.38 -14.52 23.79
C GLY A 206 -27.07 -15.29 23.82
N TYR A 207 -26.06 -14.76 24.50
CA TYR A 207 -24.78 -15.45 24.66
C TYR A 207 -24.30 -15.51 26.11
N LYS A 208 -23.60 -16.60 26.45
CA LYS A 208 -22.69 -16.71 27.60
C LYS A 208 -21.25 -16.91 27.14
N THR A 209 -21.06 -17.46 25.95
CA THR A 209 -19.78 -17.74 25.31
C THR A 209 -19.84 -17.38 23.82
N ILE A 210 -18.68 -17.22 23.17
CA ILE A 210 -18.61 -16.98 21.72
C ILE A 210 -19.22 -18.12 20.87
N ALA A 211 -19.30 -19.35 21.42
CA ALA A 211 -19.90 -20.50 20.74
C ALA A 211 -21.42 -20.34 20.59
N ASP A 212 -22.07 -19.69 21.56
CA ASP A 212 -23.51 -19.42 21.52
C ASP A 212 -23.86 -18.43 20.40
N ILE A 213 -22.94 -17.49 20.12
CA ILE A 213 -23.06 -16.53 19.00
C ILE A 213 -22.89 -17.26 17.67
N THR A 214 -21.73 -17.93 17.50
CA THR A 214 -21.31 -18.51 16.22
C THR A 214 -22.22 -19.65 15.74
N SER A 215 -22.81 -20.42 16.65
CA SER A 215 -23.77 -21.49 16.31
C SER A 215 -25.11 -20.97 15.78
N GLN A 216 -25.42 -19.68 15.93
CA GLN A 216 -26.72 -19.09 15.61
C GLN A 216 -26.71 -18.13 14.42
N LEU A 217 -25.61 -18.07 13.68
CA LEU A 217 -25.39 -17.14 12.55
C LEU A 217 -26.11 -17.53 11.24
N GLN A 218 -26.75 -18.69 11.18
CA GLN A 218 -27.42 -19.14 9.96
C GLN A 218 -28.55 -18.17 9.55
N GLY A 219 -28.47 -17.63 8.33
CA GLY A 219 -29.45 -16.69 7.76
C GLY A 219 -29.28 -15.24 8.22
N ILE A 220 -28.16 -14.92 8.87
CA ILE A 220 -27.80 -13.58 9.34
C ILE A 220 -26.84 -12.93 8.36
N ASP A 221 -27.17 -11.71 7.94
CA ASP A 221 -26.39 -10.95 6.95
C ASP A 221 -25.46 -9.91 7.60
N ALA A 222 -25.71 -9.54 8.85
CA ALA A 222 -24.86 -8.66 9.65
C ALA A 222 -25.03 -8.95 11.14
N VAL A 223 -24.01 -8.70 11.94
CA VAL A 223 -24.08 -8.84 13.40
C VAL A 223 -23.93 -7.49 14.06
N TYR A 224 -24.84 -7.17 14.98
CA TYR A 224 -24.72 -6.03 15.87
C TYR A 224 -24.51 -6.54 17.29
N LEU A 225 -23.33 -6.28 17.84
CA LEU A 225 -22.99 -6.57 19.22
C LEU A 225 -23.49 -5.41 20.08
N ALA A 226 -24.65 -5.62 20.70
CA ALA A 226 -25.36 -4.63 21.52
C ALA A 226 -24.75 -4.48 22.93
N GLY A 227 -23.96 -5.46 23.35
CA GLY A 227 -23.19 -5.49 24.60
C GLY A 227 -21.72 -5.84 24.33
N GLY A 228 -21.10 -6.67 25.16
CA GLY A 228 -19.73 -7.16 24.93
C GLY A 228 -18.65 -6.63 25.88
N PHE A 229 -19.03 -5.83 26.90
CA PHE A 229 -18.11 -5.36 27.94
C PHE A 229 -17.40 -6.48 28.72
N PHE A 230 -17.92 -7.71 28.62
CA PHE A 230 -17.42 -8.90 29.31
C PHE A 230 -16.65 -9.86 28.40
N LEU A 231 -16.56 -9.58 27.10
CA LEU A 231 -15.74 -10.37 26.19
C LEU A 231 -14.29 -9.91 26.30
N SER A 232 -13.38 -10.86 26.50
CA SER A 232 -11.95 -10.58 26.47
C SER A 232 -11.50 -10.20 25.05
N THR A 233 -10.35 -9.51 24.95
CA THR A 233 -9.76 -9.15 23.65
C THR A 233 -9.53 -10.37 22.75
N ASP A 234 -9.16 -11.51 23.31
CA ASP A 234 -8.94 -12.74 22.53
C ASP A 234 -10.26 -13.36 22.04
N GLU A 235 -11.33 -13.26 22.82
CA GLU A 235 -12.67 -13.66 22.39
C GLU A 235 -13.20 -12.79 21.26
N ILE A 236 -13.01 -11.46 21.34
CA ILE A 236 -13.36 -10.52 20.26
C ILE A 236 -12.61 -10.86 18.98
N LYS A 237 -11.29 -11.11 19.04
CA LYS A 237 -10.50 -11.53 17.87
C LYS A 237 -11.00 -12.84 17.28
N SER A 238 -11.34 -13.81 18.12
CA SER A 238 -11.86 -15.11 17.69
C SER A 238 -13.24 -14.99 17.02
N LEU A 239 -14.12 -14.16 17.58
CA LEU A 239 -15.42 -13.85 17.00
C LEU A 239 -15.26 -13.14 15.65
N ALA A 240 -14.46 -12.08 15.61
CA ALA A 240 -14.14 -11.33 14.38
C ALA A 240 -13.64 -12.25 13.26
N LYS A 241 -12.68 -13.13 13.56
CA LYS A 241 -12.15 -14.11 12.60
C LYS A 241 -13.24 -15.02 12.02
N THR A 242 -14.17 -15.45 12.85
CA THR A 242 -15.29 -16.31 12.42
C THR A 242 -16.25 -15.54 11.53
N LEU A 243 -16.66 -14.33 11.93
CA LEU A 243 -17.55 -13.47 11.14
C LEU A 243 -16.93 -13.09 9.79
N ILE A 244 -15.63 -12.77 9.77
CA ILE A 244 -14.87 -12.49 8.55
C ILE A 244 -14.86 -13.70 7.60
N ALA A 245 -14.60 -14.90 8.13
CA ALA A 245 -14.58 -16.13 7.31
C ALA A 245 -15.93 -16.43 6.65
N GLU A 246 -17.03 -16.14 7.36
CA GLU A 246 -18.40 -16.27 6.87
C GLU A 246 -18.88 -15.05 6.06
N LYS A 247 -18.03 -14.03 5.86
CA LYS A 247 -18.34 -12.75 5.19
C LYS A 247 -19.49 -11.96 5.84
N ILE A 248 -19.66 -12.09 7.15
CA ILE A 248 -20.70 -11.40 7.92
C ILE A 248 -20.11 -10.10 8.50
N PRO A 249 -20.52 -8.92 8.00
CA PRO A 249 -20.12 -7.64 8.58
C PRO A 249 -20.62 -7.49 10.03
N SER A 250 -19.80 -6.86 10.87
CA SER A 250 -20.08 -6.69 12.30
C SER A 250 -20.04 -5.23 12.78
N PHE A 251 -20.88 -4.91 13.75
CA PHE A 251 -20.92 -3.60 14.37
C PHE A 251 -20.98 -3.76 15.87
N THR A 252 -20.26 -2.92 16.62
CA THR A 252 -20.21 -3.03 18.08
C THR A 252 -20.59 -1.71 18.75
N SER A 253 -21.35 -1.80 19.84
CA SER A 253 -21.77 -0.66 20.67
C SER A 253 -20.73 -0.25 21.72
N THR A 254 -19.59 -0.97 21.81
CA THR A 254 -18.60 -0.82 22.88
C THR A 254 -17.51 0.20 22.55
N SER A 255 -16.42 -0.23 21.91
CA SER A 255 -15.21 0.57 21.71
C SER A 255 -14.61 0.34 20.34
N SER A 256 -13.94 1.37 19.83
CA SER A 256 -13.11 1.27 18.62
C SER A 256 -11.96 0.25 18.76
N ILE A 257 -11.62 -0.17 19.98
CA ILE A 257 -10.68 -1.27 20.25
C ILE A 257 -11.18 -2.58 19.64
N ASP A 258 -12.47 -2.87 19.72
CA ASP A 258 -13.03 -4.11 19.15
C ASP A 258 -13.00 -4.09 17.62
N VAL A 259 -13.17 -2.90 17.04
CA VAL A 259 -12.99 -2.65 15.61
C VAL A 259 -11.52 -2.82 15.21
N GLN A 260 -10.56 -2.36 16.01
CA GLN A 260 -9.14 -2.62 15.80
C GLN A 260 -8.80 -4.11 15.87
N ASN A 261 -9.52 -4.87 16.71
CA ASN A 261 -9.37 -6.31 16.88
C ASN A 261 -10.12 -7.16 15.83
N GLY A 262 -10.76 -6.53 14.84
CA GLY A 262 -11.29 -7.20 13.64
C GLY A 262 -12.80 -7.15 13.46
N LEU A 263 -13.55 -6.47 14.34
CA LEU A 263 -14.94 -6.13 14.00
C LEU A 263 -14.98 -5.02 12.94
N LEU A 264 -16.07 -4.94 12.17
CA LEU A 264 -16.13 -4.02 11.03
C LEU A 264 -16.27 -2.57 11.46
N ALA A 265 -17.20 -2.23 12.35
CA ALA A 265 -17.44 -0.83 12.68
C ALA A 265 -18.00 -0.59 14.08
N THR A 266 -17.86 0.66 14.55
CA THR A 266 -18.52 1.18 15.75
C THR A 266 -18.81 2.67 15.55
N ASN A 267 -19.80 3.21 16.25
CA ASN A 267 -20.00 4.66 16.32
C ASN A 267 -19.40 5.28 17.60
N GLN A 268 -18.69 4.47 18.40
CA GLN A 268 -18.07 4.87 19.66
C GLN A 268 -16.62 5.31 19.46
N ASN A 269 -16.24 6.44 20.07
CA ASN A 269 -14.86 6.93 20.06
C ASN A 269 -13.98 6.19 21.10
N ALA A 270 -12.66 6.17 20.91
CA ALA A 270 -11.71 5.54 21.83
C ALA A 270 -11.72 6.18 23.24
N ASP A 271 -11.95 7.50 23.32
CA ASP A 271 -11.84 8.26 24.58
C ASP A 271 -13.18 8.38 25.35
N THR A 272 -14.27 7.77 24.86
CA THR A 272 -15.62 7.94 25.43
C THR A 272 -15.69 7.51 26.90
N ALA A 273 -15.04 6.40 27.26
CA ALA A 273 -15.06 5.87 28.64
C ALA A 273 -14.37 6.81 29.65
N GLU A 274 -13.21 7.37 29.29
CA GLU A 274 -12.49 8.29 30.18
C GLU A 274 -13.27 9.59 30.40
N GLN A 275 -13.83 10.15 29.32
CA GLN A 275 -14.64 11.36 29.42
C GLN A 275 -15.91 11.09 30.25
N PHE A 276 -16.49 9.90 30.12
CA PHE A 276 -17.66 9.48 30.88
C PHE A 276 -17.35 9.38 32.38
N PHE A 277 -16.25 8.72 32.75
CA PHE A 277 -15.83 8.66 34.15
C PHE A 277 -15.46 10.03 34.70
N ARG A 278 -14.86 10.91 33.88
CA ARG A 278 -14.62 12.30 34.27
C ARG A 278 -15.92 13.05 34.52
N ARG A 279 -16.98 12.82 33.74
CA ARG A 279 -18.30 13.41 34.02
C ARG A 279 -18.85 12.91 35.36
N VAL A 280 -18.78 11.61 35.63
CA VAL A 280 -19.22 11.04 36.92
C VAL A 280 -18.44 11.71 38.06
N ALA A 281 -17.13 11.85 37.91
CA ALA A 281 -16.25 12.52 38.87
C ALA A 281 -16.61 14.00 39.09
N LEU A 282 -16.91 14.74 38.02
CA LEU A 282 -17.38 16.13 38.11
C LEU A 282 -18.75 16.25 38.79
N ASN A 283 -19.65 15.28 38.61
CA ASN A 283 -20.94 15.28 39.31
C ASN A 283 -20.75 15.02 40.82
N VAL A 284 -19.80 14.14 41.19
CA VAL A 284 -19.42 13.90 42.58
C VAL A 284 -18.80 15.15 43.20
N GLU A 285 -17.84 15.79 42.52
CA GLU A 285 -17.21 17.03 42.97
C GLU A 285 -18.25 18.15 43.14
N ALA A 286 -19.12 18.36 42.14
CA ALA A 286 -20.14 19.40 42.22
C ALA A 286 -21.08 19.22 43.43
N TYR A 287 -21.44 17.98 43.76
CA TYR A 287 -22.24 17.67 44.94
C TYR A 287 -21.47 17.98 46.24
N ILE A 288 -20.20 17.58 46.32
CA ILE A 288 -19.33 17.85 47.47
C ILE A 288 -19.15 19.36 47.68
N SER A 289 -19.03 20.11 46.59
CA SER A 289 -18.96 21.57 46.55
C SER A 289 -20.30 22.28 46.84
N GLY A 290 -21.35 21.52 47.14
CA GLY A 290 -22.64 22.02 47.66
C GLY A 290 -23.73 22.24 46.61
N LYS A 291 -23.55 21.75 45.39
CA LYS A 291 -24.57 21.79 44.34
C LYS A 291 -25.57 20.64 44.46
N ASP A 292 -26.85 20.89 44.24
CA ASP A 292 -27.87 19.84 44.27
C ASP A 292 -27.78 18.96 43.01
N LEU A 293 -27.88 17.63 43.17
CA LEU A 293 -27.83 16.67 42.06
C LEU A 293 -28.93 16.93 41.00
N SER A 294 -30.07 17.49 41.41
CA SER A 294 -31.20 17.83 40.53
C SER A 294 -30.88 18.87 39.46
N GLU A 295 -29.83 19.66 39.67
CA GLU A 295 -29.38 20.74 38.78
C GLU A 295 -28.21 20.32 37.90
N LEU A 296 -27.73 19.08 38.04
CA LEU A 296 -26.60 18.59 37.25
C LEU A 296 -27.06 18.15 35.86
N PRO A 297 -26.21 18.36 34.83
CA PRO A 297 -26.51 17.95 33.49
C PRO A 297 -26.61 16.42 33.41
N VAL A 298 -27.71 15.94 32.83
CA VAL A 298 -27.97 14.49 32.65
C VAL A 298 -27.41 13.97 31.32
N TYR A 299 -27.18 14.84 30.33
CA TYR A 299 -26.59 14.46 29.04
C TYR A 299 -25.08 14.60 29.05
N ILE A 300 -24.44 13.72 28.29
CA ILE A 300 -23.09 13.97 27.83
C ILE A 300 -23.08 14.00 26.31
N GLU A 301 -22.88 15.20 25.76
CA GLU A 301 -22.65 15.35 24.33
C GLU A 301 -21.21 14.92 24.01
N TYR A 302 -21.08 13.72 23.46
CA TYR A 302 -19.88 13.33 22.72
C TYR A 302 -20.18 13.42 21.23
N PRO A 303 -19.24 13.95 20.42
CA PRO A 303 -19.31 13.73 18.99
C PRO A 303 -19.09 12.23 18.74
N GLN A 304 -20.17 11.48 18.55
CA GLN A 304 -20.11 10.13 18.01
C GLN A 304 -19.36 10.17 16.68
N ARG A 305 -18.51 9.16 16.46
CA ARG A 305 -17.72 9.09 15.24
C ARG A 305 -17.63 7.64 14.79
N LEU A 306 -18.09 7.42 13.57
CA LEU A 306 -17.99 6.13 12.92
C LEU A 306 -16.53 5.74 12.81
N THR A 307 -16.15 4.58 13.32
CA THR A 307 -14.87 3.94 13.09
C THR A 307 -15.09 2.70 12.23
N ILE A 308 -14.35 2.53 11.14
CA ILE A 308 -14.42 1.37 10.24
C ILE A 308 -13.06 0.69 10.16
N ASN A 309 -13.03 -0.64 10.29
CA ASN A 309 -11.86 -1.45 9.99
C ASN A 309 -11.77 -1.71 8.48
N TYR A 310 -10.73 -1.19 7.83
CA TYR A 310 -10.54 -1.31 6.38
C TYR A 310 -10.39 -2.76 5.91
N ASN A 311 -9.59 -3.56 6.64
CA ASN A 311 -9.40 -4.98 6.31
C ASN A 311 -10.73 -5.74 6.37
N THR A 312 -11.50 -5.49 7.42
CA THR A 312 -12.76 -6.18 7.66
C THR A 312 -13.82 -5.74 6.64
N ALA A 313 -13.90 -4.45 6.33
CA ALA A 313 -14.79 -3.94 5.28
C ALA A 313 -14.51 -4.62 3.94
N ASN A 314 -13.23 -4.71 3.54
CA ASN A 314 -12.85 -5.42 2.33
C ASN A 314 -13.19 -6.93 2.42
N ALA A 315 -12.89 -7.57 3.56
CA ALA A 315 -13.16 -8.98 3.83
C ALA A 315 -14.63 -9.38 3.63
N THR A 316 -15.51 -8.55 4.16
CA THR A 316 -16.96 -8.78 4.17
C THR A 316 -17.65 -8.11 2.98
N ASN A 317 -16.90 -7.62 1.98
CA ASN A 317 -17.39 -6.94 0.78
C ASN A 317 -18.26 -5.70 1.06
N VAL A 318 -17.95 -4.98 2.14
CA VAL A 318 -18.60 -3.72 2.50
C VAL A 318 -17.90 -2.58 1.79
N PRO A 319 -18.57 -1.87 0.85
CA PRO A 319 -17.95 -0.79 0.11
C PRO A 319 -17.74 0.42 1.01
N ILE A 320 -16.51 0.92 1.07
CA ILE A 320 -16.21 2.19 1.76
C ILE A 320 -16.58 3.34 0.82
N LYS A 321 -17.69 4.01 1.12
CA LYS A 321 -18.16 5.18 0.36
C LYS A 321 -17.22 6.36 0.62
N TYR A 322 -16.73 7.03 -0.43
CA TYR A 322 -15.88 8.22 -0.30
C TYR A 322 -16.51 9.35 0.53
N SER A 323 -17.84 9.47 0.50
CA SER A 323 -18.58 10.45 1.29
C SER A 323 -18.44 10.25 2.80
N LEU A 324 -18.05 9.06 3.25
CA LEU A 324 -17.87 8.74 4.67
C LEU A 324 -16.48 9.12 5.19
N ILE A 325 -15.51 9.42 4.33
CA ILE A 325 -14.10 9.55 4.76
C ILE A 325 -13.87 10.74 5.72
N ASP A 326 -14.62 11.82 5.51
CA ASP A 326 -14.58 13.02 6.36
C ASP A 326 -15.05 12.72 7.80
N SER A 327 -16.16 11.99 7.92
CA SER A 327 -16.80 11.71 9.20
C SER A 327 -16.36 10.41 9.87
N THR A 328 -15.56 9.57 9.19
CA THR A 328 -15.23 8.21 9.65
C THR A 328 -13.76 8.06 10.00
N ASP A 329 -13.44 7.52 11.16
CA ASP A 329 -12.10 7.06 11.52
C ASP A 329 -11.84 5.68 10.88
N PHE A 330 -10.68 5.49 10.27
CA PHE A 330 -10.33 4.19 9.70
C PHE A 330 -9.21 3.54 10.50
N VAL A 331 -9.40 2.25 10.81
CA VAL A 331 -8.43 1.39 11.48
C VAL A 331 -8.12 0.16 10.63
N GLY A 332 -7.14 -0.62 11.06
CA GLY A 332 -6.62 -1.75 10.31
C GLY A 332 -5.36 -1.40 9.51
N THR A 333 -4.81 -2.40 8.82
CA THR A 333 -3.63 -2.27 7.95
C THR A 333 -4.09 -2.24 6.50
N LEU A 334 -3.39 -1.52 5.62
CA LEU A 334 -3.65 -1.59 4.17
C LEU A 334 -3.11 -2.90 3.54
N ILE A 335 -2.75 -3.88 4.37
CA ILE A 335 -2.41 -5.22 3.90
C ILE A 335 -3.69 -5.84 3.36
N ASN A 336 -3.70 -6.18 2.08
CA ASN A 336 -4.85 -6.83 1.49
C ASN A 336 -4.91 -8.27 1.99
N THR A 337 -5.65 -8.50 3.08
CA THR A 337 -5.82 -9.83 3.72
C THR A 337 -6.55 -10.84 2.81
N PHE A 338 -7.01 -10.39 1.63
CA PHE A 338 -7.69 -11.18 0.60
C PHE A 338 -7.00 -11.04 -0.77
N ALA A 339 -5.68 -10.80 -0.77
CA ALA A 339 -4.91 -10.92 -2.00
C ALA A 339 -5.00 -12.36 -2.52
N ASP A 340 -5.45 -12.51 -3.77
CA ASP A 340 -5.38 -13.77 -4.52
C ASP A 340 -3.93 -14.25 -4.60
N LYS A 341 -2.99 -13.31 -4.64
CA LYS A 341 -1.55 -13.56 -4.64
C LYS A 341 -0.78 -12.44 -3.94
N LYS A 342 0.16 -12.81 -3.08
CA LYS A 342 1.12 -11.90 -2.43
C LYS A 342 2.50 -12.16 -3.03
N TYR A 343 3.11 -11.13 -3.60
CA TYR A 343 4.43 -11.24 -4.25
C TYR A 343 5.56 -10.87 -3.28
N ASN A 344 6.59 -11.71 -3.23
CA ASN A 344 7.94 -11.22 -2.93
C ASN A 344 8.67 -10.82 -4.24
N LEU A 345 9.82 -10.15 -4.11
CA LEU A 345 10.56 -9.64 -5.27
C LEU A 345 10.98 -10.75 -6.26
N VAL A 346 11.47 -11.88 -5.76
CA VAL A 346 11.99 -12.98 -6.59
C VAL A 346 10.86 -13.65 -7.36
N GLU A 347 9.72 -13.88 -6.71
CA GLU A 347 8.51 -14.40 -7.36
C GLU A 347 8.03 -13.48 -8.47
N LEU A 348 7.97 -12.17 -8.21
CA LEU A 348 7.56 -11.20 -9.23
C LEU A 348 8.53 -11.19 -10.41
N ILE A 349 9.84 -11.20 -10.17
CA ILE A 349 10.85 -11.27 -11.25
C ILE A 349 10.67 -12.53 -12.08
N ASN A 350 10.48 -13.69 -11.44
CA ASN A 350 10.29 -14.96 -12.16
C ASN A 350 9.04 -14.93 -13.03
N ASP A 351 7.93 -14.39 -12.53
CA ASP A 351 6.70 -14.29 -13.31
C ASP A 351 6.85 -13.31 -14.48
N VAL A 352 7.54 -12.18 -14.28
CA VAL A 352 7.85 -11.26 -15.38
C VAL A 352 8.73 -11.94 -16.43
N LEU A 353 9.77 -12.68 -16.03
CA LEU A 353 10.65 -13.38 -16.99
C LEU A 353 9.92 -14.45 -17.81
N ASN A 354 8.87 -15.06 -17.25
CA ASN A 354 8.14 -16.15 -17.89
C ASN A 354 6.90 -15.69 -18.67
N GLU A 355 6.20 -14.65 -18.19
CA GLU A 355 4.86 -14.29 -18.68
C GLU A 355 4.80 -12.90 -19.34
N ASN A 356 5.87 -12.09 -19.27
CA ASN A 356 5.85 -10.75 -19.83
C ASN A 356 5.77 -10.75 -21.37
N LEU A 357 4.71 -10.15 -21.90
CA LEU A 357 4.43 -10.10 -23.34
C LEU A 357 5.52 -9.39 -24.16
N SER A 358 6.21 -8.40 -23.59
CA SER A 358 7.29 -7.70 -24.30
C SER A 358 8.53 -8.58 -24.41
N LEU A 359 8.86 -9.35 -23.37
CA LEU A 359 9.94 -10.34 -23.44
C LEU A 359 9.61 -11.45 -24.44
N GLU A 360 8.37 -11.97 -24.45
CA GLU A 360 7.97 -12.98 -25.42
C GLU A 360 8.14 -12.47 -26.86
N ALA A 361 7.74 -11.22 -27.14
CA ALA A 361 7.93 -10.61 -28.45
C ALA A 361 9.42 -10.51 -28.84
N ASN A 362 10.29 -10.08 -27.92
CA ASN A 362 11.74 -10.00 -28.19
C ASN A 362 12.37 -11.39 -28.40
N GLU A 363 11.86 -12.44 -27.75
CA GLU A 363 12.28 -13.82 -28.02
C GLU A 363 11.89 -14.25 -29.45
N ARG A 364 10.75 -13.77 -29.97
CA ARG A 364 10.38 -14.03 -31.38
C ARG A 364 11.35 -13.38 -32.37
N ASP A 365 11.97 -12.25 -32.03
CA ASP A 365 12.99 -11.64 -32.90
C ASP A 365 14.26 -12.50 -33.03
N VAL A 366 14.64 -13.22 -31.95
CA VAL A 366 15.71 -14.23 -32.01
C VAL A 366 15.32 -15.36 -32.98
N ASN A 367 14.09 -15.86 -32.83
CA ASN A 367 13.55 -16.91 -33.71
C ASN A 367 13.49 -16.47 -35.18
N LEU A 368 13.15 -15.20 -35.46
CA LEU A 368 13.20 -14.62 -36.80
C LEU A 368 14.64 -14.61 -37.35
N SER A 369 15.60 -14.17 -36.56
CA SER A 369 17.03 -14.19 -36.93
C SER A 369 17.54 -15.61 -37.23
N GLU A 370 17.02 -16.63 -36.53
CA GLU A 370 17.32 -18.02 -36.88
C GLU A 370 16.77 -18.43 -38.25
N GLN A 371 15.58 -17.95 -38.62
CA GLN A 371 15.02 -18.20 -39.95
C GLN A 371 15.80 -17.48 -41.05
N ASP A 372 16.34 -16.29 -40.76
CA ASP A 372 17.22 -15.59 -41.70
C ASP A 372 18.52 -16.37 -41.94
N LEU A 373 19.11 -16.93 -40.88
CA LEU A 373 20.27 -17.82 -41.02
C LEU A 373 19.93 -19.10 -41.80
N LYS A 374 18.75 -19.70 -41.60
CA LYS A 374 18.28 -20.86 -42.38
C LYS A 374 18.09 -20.48 -43.85
N THR A 375 17.47 -19.33 -44.13
CA THR A 375 17.29 -18.80 -45.48
C THR A 375 18.62 -18.57 -46.17
N ALA A 376 19.62 -18.01 -45.46
CA ALA A 376 20.97 -17.86 -45.99
C ALA A 376 21.63 -19.20 -46.35
N LYS A 377 21.42 -20.26 -45.54
CA LYS A 377 21.90 -21.62 -45.82
C LYS A 377 21.17 -22.25 -47.01
N ASN A 378 19.88 -21.96 -47.20
CA ASN A 378 19.09 -22.48 -48.31
C ASN A 378 19.57 -22.02 -49.69
N ASN A 379 20.44 -21.01 -49.78
CA ASN A 379 21.11 -20.64 -51.03
C ASN A 379 21.99 -21.77 -51.60
N TYR A 380 22.32 -22.78 -50.79
CA TYR A 380 22.98 -24.02 -51.19
C TYR A 380 22.02 -25.20 -51.41
N LEU A 381 20.71 -24.98 -51.41
CA LEU A 381 19.74 -26.00 -51.81
C LEU A 381 19.41 -25.89 -53.31
N PRO A 382 18.90 -26.97 -53.93
CA PRO A 382 18.53 -26.93 -55.33
C PRO A 382 17.31 -26.05 -55.51
N ASN A 383 17.40 -25.08 -56.41
CA ASN A 383 16.26 -24.31 -56.88
C ASN A 383 15.71 -25.00 -58.14
N ILE A 384 14.46 -25.44 -58.09
CA ILE A 384 13.76 -26.03 -59.24
C ILE A 384 12.63 -25.08 -59.61
N THR A 385 12.68 -24.57 -60.85
CA THR A 385 11.64 -23.71 -61.42
C THR A 385 11.00 -24.43 -62.60
N ALA A 386 9.68 -24.36 -62.71
CA ALA A 386 8.96 -24.87 -63.86
C ALA A 386 8.20 -23.72 -64.52
N ASP A 387 8.49 -23.46 -65.78
CA ASP A 387 7.89 -22.36 -66.54
C ASP A 387 7.13 -22.92 -67.73
N ILE A 388 5.97 -22.32 -68.02
CA ILE A 388 5.21 -22.56 -69.25
C ILE A 388 5.08 -21.24 -69.97
N THR A 389 5.51 -21.20 -71.23
CA THR A 389 5.45 -20.02 -72.08
C THR A 389 4.63 -20.31 -73.32
N GLY A 390 3.57 -19.54 -73.51
CA GLY A 390 2.82 -19.48 -74.75
C GLY A 390 3.29 -18.29 -75.59
N ASN A 391 3.69 -18.53 -76.83
CA ASN A 391 4.13 -17.49 -77.74
C ASN A 391 3.20 -17.42 -78.95
N HIS A 392 2.87 -16.19 -79.35
CA HIS A 392 2.27 -15.90 -80.64
C HIS A 392 3.27 -15.09 -81.46
N VAL A 393 3.59 -15.60 -82.66
CA VAL A 393 4.48 -14.94 -83.61
C VAL A 393 3.66 -14.57 -84.82
N ASP A 394 3.91 -13.38 -85.37
CA ASP A 394 3.25 -12.93 -86.60
C ASP A 394 3.34 -14.01 -87.69
N PRO A 395 2.24 -14.37 -88.38
CA PRO A 395 2.21 -15.49 -89.32
C PRO A 395 3.18 -15.33 -90.50
N GLU A 396 3.48 -14.11 -90.94
CA GLU A 396 4.44 -13.87 -92.03
C GLU A 396 5.87 -14.15 -91.57
N ILE A 397 6.19 -13.75 -90.33
CA ILE A 397 7.48 -14.05 -89.69
C ILE A 397 7.61 -15.55 -89.40
N ALA A 398 6.53 -16.19 -88.93
CA ALA A 398 6.51 -17.61 -88.60
C ALA A 398 6.77 -18.49 -89.84
N LYS A 399 6.25 -18.12 -91.01
CA LYS A 399 6.52 -18.82 -92.29
C LYS A 399 8.00 -18.77 -92.70
N LEU A 400 8.68 -17.67 -92.38
CA LEU A 400 10.11 -17.49 -92.66
C LEU A 400 11.01 -18.24 -91.66
N SER A 401 10.45 -18.79 -90.58
CA SER A 401 11.21 -19.46 -89.52
C SER A 401 11.60 -20.92 -89.82
N PHE A 402 11.11 -21.48 -90.95
CA PHE A 402 11.36 -22.88 -91.35
C PHE A 402 11.09 -23.91 -90.24
N GLY A 403 10.03 -23.71 -89.45
CA GLY A 403 9.68 -24.64 -88.37
C GLY A 403 10.41 -24.38 -87.05
N GLN A 404 11.19 -23.30 -86.93
CA GLN A 404 11.84 -22.97 -85.66
C GLN A 404 10.96 -22.13 -84.74
N ASN A 405 10.12 -21.25 -85.31
CA ASN A 405 9.25 -20.35 -84.55
C ASN A 405 7.84 -20.35 -85.16
N PRO A 406 6.97 -21.31 -84.78
CA PRO A 406 5.62 -21.38 -85.32
C PRO A 406 4.73 -20.26 -84.79
N GLU A 407 3.67 -19.94 -85.54
CA GLU A 407 2.70 -18.86 -85.24
C GLU A 407 2.11 -19.00 -83.84
N PHE A 408 1.85 -20.23 -83.39
CA PHE A 408 1.51 -20.54 -82.01
C PHE A 408 2.43 -21.63 -81.48
N SER A 409 3.06 -21.39 -80.33
CA SER A 409 3.77 -22.42 -79.58
C SER A 409 3.48 -22.36 -78.09
N THR A 410 3.38 -23.54 -77.47
CA THR A 410 3.36 -23.69 -76.02
C THR A 410 4.55 -24.55 -75.61
N ASN A 411 5.48 -23.96 -74.86
CA ASN A 411 6.70 -24.61 -74.39
C ASN A 411 6.69 -24.66 -72.87
N GLY A 412 7.03 -25.81 -72.29
CA GLY A 412 7.37 -25.94 -70.88
C GLY A 412 8.87 -26.13 -70.71
N ASN A 413 9.42 -25.62 -69.62
CA ASN A 413 10.73 -26.05 -69.15
C ASN A 413 10.72 -26.25 -67.64
N VAL A 414 11.52 -27.21 -67.18
CA VAL A 414 11.87 -27.39 -65.77
C VAL A 414 13.37 -27.15 -65.66
N THR A 415 13.75 -26.11 -64.92
CA THR A 415 15.14 -25.72 -64.69
C THR A 415 15.53 -26.02 -63.25
N LEU A 416 16.60 -26.78 -63.06
CA LEU A 416 17.30 -27.02 -61.80
C LEU A 416 18.55 -26.15 -61.75
N ARG A 417 18.74 -25.38 -60.68
CA ARG A 417 19.99 -24.67 -60.37
C ARG A 417 20.42 -25.00 -58.95
N GLN A 418 21.64 -25.48 -58.80
CA GLN A 418 22.25 -25.85 -57.53
C GLN A 418 23.57 -25.12 -57.37
N THR A 419 23.67 -24.21 -56.40
CA THR A 419 24.96 -23.59 -56.04
C THR A 419 25.85 -24.63 -55.38
N VAL A 420 27.08 -24.80 -55.85
CA VAL A 420 28.08 -25.69 -55.23
C VAL A 420 29.04 -24.87 -54.37
N PHE A 421 29.43 -23.70 -54.86
CA PHE A 421 30.28 -22.76 -54.15
C PHE A 421 29.91 -21.34 -54.51
N SER A 422 29.71 -20.48 -53.52
CA SER A 422 29.54 -19.04 -53.71
C SER A 422 30.10 -18.31 -52.51
N GLU A 423 31.06 -17.43 -52.75
CA GLU A 423 31.58 -16.57 -51.67
C GLU A 423 30.51 -15.59 -51.17
N GLU A 424 29.58 -15.16 -52.01
CA GLU A 424 28.42 -14.36 -51.59
C GLU A 424 27.52 -15.12 -50.63
N ALA A 425 27.22 -16.40 -50.92
CA ALA A 425 26.44 -17.24 -50.03
C ALA A 425 27.18 -17.51 -48.71
N ASN A 426 28.50 -17.80 -48.76
CA ASN A 426 29.32 -17.98 -47.56
C ASN A 426 29.42 -16.71 -46.72
N ALA A 427 29.51 -15.55 -47.36
CA ALA A 427 29.51 -14.26 -46.68
C ALA A 427 28.19 -14.01 -45.98
N ASN A 428 27.08 -14.21 -46.68
CA ASN A 428 25.76 -14.03 -46.10
C ASN A 428 25.52 -14.98 -44.91
N ILE A 429 25.90 -16.26 -45.00
CA ILE A 429 25.80 -17.20 -43.87
C ILE A 429 26.64 -16.73 -42.68
N GLY A 430 27.86 -16.25 -42.92
CA GLY A 430 28.72 -15.71 -41.87
C GLY A 430 28.14 -14.46 -41.21
N ILE A 431 27.59 -13.54 -42.01
CA ILE A 431 26.93 -12.32 -41.54
C ILE A 431 25.70 -12.67 -40.71
N GLN A 432 24.76 -13.46 -41.24
CA GLN A 432 23.54 -13.84 -40.53
C GLN A 432 23.82 -14.63 -39.25
N LYS A 433 24.93 -15.39 -39.21
CA LYS A 433 25.36 -16.09 -37.99
C LYS A 433 25.79 -15.11 -36.89
N GLU A 434 26.54 -14.07 -37.23
CA GLU A 434 26.95 -13.06 -36.24
C GLU A 434 25.76 -12.16 -35.86
N LEU A 435 24.88 -11.81 -36.80
CA LEU A 435 23.63 -11.08 -36.49
C LEU A 435 22.70 -11.86 -35.55
N LEU A 436 22.58 -13.19 -35.71
CA LEU A 436 21.83 -14.03 -34.76
C LEU A 436 22.41 -13.95 -33.35
N LYS A 437 23.75 -14.02 -33.20
CA LYS A 437 24.39 -13.86 -31.89
C LYS A 437 24.17 -12.45 -31.32
N ALA A 438 24.25 -11.42 -32.16
CA ALA A 438 23.93 -10.06 -31.74
C ALA A 438 22.49 -9.96 -31.22
N GLN A 439 21.54 -10.59 -31.91
CA GLN A 439 20.14 -10.61 -31.49
C GLN A 439 19.93 -11.38 -30.18
N GLN A 440 20.68 -12.47 -29.94
CA GLN A 440 20.68 -13.19 -28.66
C GLN A 440 21.19 -12.31 -27.52
N GLU A 441 22.27 -11.56 -27.73
CA GLU A 441 22.79 -10.64 -26.71
C GLU A 441 21.87 -9.43 -26.48
N ASN A 442 21.19 -8.93 -27.53
CA ASN A 442 20.12 -7.94 -27.37
C ASN A 442 18.98 -8.49 -26.50
N PHE A 443 18.56 -9.74 -26.71
CA PHE A 443 17.55 -10.38 -25.86
C PHE A 443 18.02 -10.53 -24.41
N ASN A 444 19.28 -10.93 -24.18
CA ASN A 444 19.87 -10.96 -22.85
C ASN A 444 19.83 -9.57 -22.17
N SER A 445 20.12 -8.50 -22.90
CA SER A 445 19.98 -7.12 -22.40
C SER A 445 18.54 -6.82 -21.99
N THR A 446 17.56 -7.15 -22.83
CA THR A 446 16.13 -6.94 -22.55
C THR A 446 15.68 -7.74 -21.32
N GLN A 447 16.22 -8.95 -21.10
CA GLN A 447 15.94 -9.73 -19.89
C GLN A 447 16.47 -9.02 -18.63
N LEU A 448 17.68 -8.47 -18.66
CA LEU A 448 18.21 -7.68 -17.55
C LEU A 448 17.35 -6.43 -17.30
N ASP A 449 16.92 -5.73 -18.35
CA ASP A 449 16.01 -4.58 -18.23
C ASP A 449 14.65 -4.97 -17.63
N ALA A 450 14.12 -6.15 -17.97
CA ALA A 450 12.88 -6.65 -17.40
C ALA A 450 13.01 -6.99 -15.92
N ILE A 451 14.15 -7.58 -15.49
CA ILE A 451 14.46 -7.83 -14.07
C ILE A 451 14.48 -6.50 -13.30
N PHE A 452 15.19 -5.49 -13.83
CA PHE A 452 15.22 -4.17 -13.20
C PHE A 452 13.83 -3.51 -13.17
N ASN A 453 13.06 -3.60 -14.26
CA ASN A 453 11.72 -3.01 -14.32
C ASN A 453 10.76 -3.67 -13.32
N ALA A 454 10.79 -5.00 -13.20
CA ALA A 454 10.04 -5.73 -12.19
C ALA A 454 10.40 -5.26 -10.77
N SER A 455 11.70 -5.12 -10.50
CA SER A 455 12.22 -4.61 -9.23
C SER A 455 11.78 -3.18 -8.95
N ASN A 456 11.84 -2.30 -9.96
CA ASN A 456 11.40 -0.91 -9.86
C ASN A 456 9.90 -0.81 -9.55
N VAL A 457 9.05 -1.56 -10.24
CA VAL A 457 7.61 -1.56 -9.95
C VAL A 457 7.31 -2.15 -8.57
N TYR A 458 8.03 -3.18 -8.14
CA TYR A 458 7.91 -3.75 -6.80
C TYR A 458 8.19 -2.72 -5.69
N PHE A 459 9.37 -2.10 -5.71
CA PHE A 459 9.76 -1.14 -4.68
C PHE A 459 8.94 0.14 -4.73
N ASN A 460 8.57 0.63 -5.91
CA ASN A 460 7.65 1.76 -6.01
C ASN A 460 6.26 1.40 -5.43
N THR A 461 5.76 0.18 -5.65
CA THR A 461 4.49 -0.25 -5.04
C THR A 461 4.60 -0.34 -3.52
N LEU A 462 5.75 -0.79 -2.98
CA LEU A 462 6.02 -0.75 -1.53
C LEU A 462 6.08 0.68 -0.98
N ILE A 463 6.72 1.61 -1.68
CA ILE A 463 6.72 3.04 -1.32
C ILE A 463 5.29 3.58 -1.28
N LEU A 464 4.47 3.28 -2.29
CA LEU A 464 3.07 3.70 -2.35
C LEU A 464 2.24 3.10 -1.22
N LYS A 465 2.48 1.83 -0.89
CA LYS A 465 1.83 1.14 0.24
C LYS A 465 2.18 1.79 1.57
N SER A 466 3.45 2.06 1.79
CA SER A 466 3.93 2.78 2.98
C SER A 466 3.37 4.20 3.06
N ASN A 467 3.36 4.94 1.95
CA ASN A 467 2.80 6.30 1.90
C ASN A 467 1.31 6.29 2.27
N ALA A 468 0.50 5.40 1.69
CA ALA A 468 -0.92 5.29 2.01
C ALA A 468 -1.15 4.99 3.51
N TYR A 469 -0.30 4.15 4.11
CA TYR A 469 -0.36 3.85 5.54
C TYR A 469 -0.01 5.08 6.41
N ILE A 470 1.05 5.80 6.05
CA ILE A 470 1.50 7.00 6.76
C ILE A 470 0.46 8.12 6.67
N GLN A 471 -0.12 8.34 5.48
CA GLN A 471 -1.17 9.35 5.26
C GLN A 471 -2.43 9.02 6.07
N LEU A 472 -2.81 7.75 6.17
CA LEU A 472 -3.91 7.33 7.04
C LEU A 472 -3.64 7.66 8.52
N ARG A 473 -2.44 7.38 9.02
CA ARG A 473 -2.05 7.72 10.40
C ARG A 473 -2.04 9.23 10.63
N ASN A 474 -1.53 10.00 9.66
CA ASN A 474 -1.51 11.45 9.72
C ASN A 474 -2.92 12.05 9.74
N LEU A 475 -3.83 11.53 8.91
CA LEU A 475 -5.24 11.92 8.94
C LEU A 475 -5.89 11.63 10.31
N ASN A 476 -5.68 10.43 10.85
CA ASN A 476 -6.18 10.07 12.17
C ASN A 476 -5.61 10.97 13.28
N LEU A 477 -4.35 11.38 13.17
CA LEU A 477 -3.74 12.36 14.08
C LEU A 477 -4.38 13.75 13.96
N THR A 478 -4.60 14.25 12.75
CA THR A 478 -5.32 15.52 12.53
C THR A 478 -6.73 15.47 13.10
N LYS A 479 -7.41 14.34 12.94
CA LYS A 479 -8.75 14.09 13.47
C LYS A 479 -8.80 14.20 15.00
N ARG A 480 -7.81 13.63 15.70
CA ARG A 480 -7.64 13.79 17.15
C ARG A 480 -7.34 15.23 17.55
N ASN A 481 -6.43 15.90 16.85
CA ASN A 481 -6.08 17.29 17.13
C ASN A 481 -7.28 18.25 16.89
N LEU A 482 -8.11 17.99 15.89
CA LEU A 482 -9.37 18.71 15.66
C LEU A 482 -10.34 18.54 16.82
N GLN A 483 -10.46 17.33 17.37
CA GLN A 483 -11.33 17.06 18.51
C GLN A 483 -10.87 17.86 19.75
N ILE A 484 -9.57 17.89 20.03
CA ILE A 484 -8.99 18.70 21.11
C ILE A 484 -9.28 20.18 20.89
N ALA A 485 -9.08 20.68 19.67
CA ALA A 485 -9.37 22.09 19.35
C ALA A 485 -10.87 22.43 19.50
N LYS A 486 -11.76 21.51 19.15
CA LYS A 486 -13.21 21.67 19.35
C LYS A 486 -13.56 21.74 20.84
N GLN A 487 -13.02 20.82 21.65
CA GLN A 487 -13.21 20.81 23.10
C GLN A 487 -12.69 22.11 23.74
N ASN A 488 -11.51 22.56 23.36
CA ASN A 488 -10.95 23.81 23.85
C ASN A 488 -11.78 25.03 23.45
N PHE A 489 -12.39 25.03 22.26
CA PHE A 489 -13.31 26.10 21.84
C PHE A 489 -14.61 26.08 22.65
N GLU A 490 -15.21 24.92 22.86
CA GLU A 490 -16.43 24.74 23.66
C GLU A 490 -16.22 25.11 25.14
N ALA A 491 -15.04 24.82 25.68
CA ALA A 491 -14.62 25.24 27.01
C ALA A 491 -14.23 26.73 27.10
N GLY A 492 -14.20 27.45 25.98
CA GLY A 492 -13.76 28.85 25.91
C GLY A 492 -12.25 29.07 26.08
N ALA A 493 -11.46 28.00 26.08
CA ALA A 493 -10.00 28.01 26.24
C ALA A 493 -9.25 28.37 24.95
N SER A 494 -9.87 28.19 23.76
CA SER A 494 -9.29 28.55 22.47
C SER A 494 -10.28 29.24 21.54
N GLY A 495 -9.78 29.90 20.49
CA GLY A 495 -10.60 30.57 19.49
C GLY A 495 -11.19 29.61 18.45
N LYS A 496 -12.34 29.97 17.87
CA LYS A 496 -12.95 29.25 16.73
C LYS A 496 -11.99 29.09 15.54
N SER A 497 -11.00 29.98 15.42
CA SER A 497 -9.93 29.93 14.41
C SER A 497 -9.18 28.61 14.44
N ASP A 498 -8.92 28.05 15.62
CA ASP A 498 -8.05 26.89 15.78
C ASP A 498 -8.78 25.63 15.32
N MET A 499 -10.05 25.50 15.72
CA MET A 499 -10.95 24.48 15.21
C MET A 499 -11.10 24.57 13.67
N LEU A 500 -11.28 25.77 13.12
CA LEU A 500 -11.41 25.94 11.66
C LEU A 500 -10.12 25.59 10.91
N ARG A 501 -8.94 25.85 11.50
CA ARG A 501 -7.64 25.45 10.93
C ARG A 501 -7.51 23.94 10.88
N PHE A 502 -7.76 23.24 11.98
CA PHE A 502 -7.74 21.77 11.97
C PHE A 502 -8.80 21.16 11.07
N LYS A 503 -9.95 21.82 10.90
CA LYS A 503 -10.96 21.37 9.92
C LYS A 503 -10.45 21.49 8.49
N SER A 504 -9.74 22.57 8.16
CA SER A 504 -9.07 22.72 6.87
C SER A 504 -7.97 21.67 6.67
N GLU A 505 -7.14 21.45 7.69
CA GLU A 505 -6.08 20.43 7.70
C GLU A 505 -6.63 19.02 7.49
N MET A 506 -7.76 18.69 8.13
CA MET A 506 -8.42 17.39 7.99
C MET A 506 -8.89 17.16 6.56
N ALA A 507 -9.44 18.18 5.89
CA ALA A 507 -9.85 18.08 4.50
C ALA A 507 -8.65 17.84 3.57
N GLN A 508 -7.52 18.51 3.81
CA GLN A 508 -6.28 18.33 3.05
C GLN A 508 -5.70 16.92 3.24
N ASN A 509 -5.59 16.46 4.49
CA ASN A 509 -5.06 15.12 4.80
C ASN A 509 -6.00 14.01 4.33
N THR A 510 -7.31 14.27 4.26
CA THR A 510 -8.28 13.37 3.64
C THR A 510 -8.02 13.23 2.15
N GLN A 511 -7.82 14.35 1.44
CA GLN A 511 -7.48 14.33 0.03
C GLN A 511 -6.16 13.58 -0.22
N ALA A 512 -5.11 13.87 0.55
CA ALA A 512 -3.81 13.20 0.43
C ALA A 512 -3.92 11.68 0.64
N MET A 513 -4.74 11.23 1.59
CA MET A 513 -5.00 9.81 1.84
C MET A 513 -5.71 9.13 0.67
N ILE A 514 -6.73 9.77 0.07
CA ILE A 514 -7.43 9.26 -1.11
C ILE A 514 -6.47 9.14 -2.30
N GLU A 515 -5.65 10.17 -2.53
CA GLU A 515 -4.64 10.16 -3.59
C GLU A 515 -3.63 9.02 -3.39
N ALA A 516 -3.14 8.83 -2.16
CA ALA A 516 -2.21 7.75 -1.84
C ALA A 516 -2.80 6.34 -2.08
N ILE A 517 -4.07 6.12 -1.72
CA ILE A 517 -4.78 4.86 -2.01
C ILE A 517 -4.90 4.63 -3.53
N ASN A 518 -5.28 5.67 -4.27
CA ASN A 518 -5.41 5.56 -5.73
C ASN A 518 -4.07 5.24 -6.39
N MET A 519 -2.97 5.84 -5.92
CA MET A 519 -1.63 5.52 -6.41
C MET A 519 -1.24 4.07 -6.07
N LEU A 520 -1.56 3.58 -4.87
CA LEU A 520 -1.31 2.19 -4.51
C LEU A 520 -2.05 1.21 -5.44
N GLU A 521 -3.32 1.46 -5.74
CA GLU A 521 -4.07 0.63 -6.70
C GLU A 521 -3.43 0.67 -8.10
N GLN A 522 -2.92 1.82 -8.54
CA GLN A 522 -2.17 1.93 -9.80
C GLN A 522 -0.87 1.10 -9.76
N GLY A 523 -0.18 1.04 -8.61
CA GLY A 523 0.97 0.16 -8.41
C GLY A 523 0.61 -1.32 -8.60
N PHE A 524 -0.51 -1.76 -8.03
CA PHE A 524 -1.00 -3.13 -8.24
C PHE A 524 -1.40 -3.41 -9.70
N ILE A 525 -2.04 -2.47 -10.37
CA ILE A 525 -2.35 -2.58 -11.81
C ILE A 525 -1.07 -2.71 -12.64
N ALA A 526 -0.02 -1.95 -12.31
CA ALA A 526 1.27 -2.01 -13.00
C ALA A 526 1.95 -3.38 -12.82
N ILE A 527 1.89 -3.97 -11.62
CA ILE A 527 2.35 -5.35 -11.40
C ILE A 527 1.56 -6.33 -12.25
N ASN A 528 0.21 -6.26 -12.23
CA ASN A 528 -0.63 -7.16 -13.02
C ASN A 528 -0.34 -7.06 -14.52
N GLN A 529 -0.09 -5.85 -15.03
CA GLN A 529 0.32 -5.63 -16.42
C GLN A 529 1.67 -6.28 -16.74
N LEU A 530 2.64 -6.15 -15.84
CA LEU A 530 3.99 -6.73 -15.98
C LEU A 530 3.97 -8.25 -16.00
N THR A 531 3.14 -8.86 -15.15
CA THR A 531 2.96 -10.32 -15.03
C THR A 531 1.90 -10.87 -15.97
N ASN A 532 1.32 -10.05 -16.87
CA ASN A 532 0.28 -10.48 -17.80
C ASN A 532 -0.94 -11.16 -17.12
N THR A 533 -1.31 -10.69 -15.93
CA THR A 533 -2.52 -11.13 -15.21
C THR A 533 -3.68 -10.17 -15.46
N PRO A 534 -4.95 -10.58 -15.28
CA PRO A 534 -6.09 -9.67 -15.36
C PRO A 534 -5.88 -8.44 -14.46
N LEU A 535 -6.10 -7.23 -15.01
CA LEU A 535 -5.77 -5.99 -14.31
C LEU A 535 -6.52 -5.78 -12.99
N ASN A 536 -7.65 -6.47 -12.80
CA ASN A 536 -8.48 -6.44 -11.61
C ASN A 536 -8.15 -7.55 -10.58
N THR A 537 -7.16 -8.41 -10.85
CA THR A 537 -6.69 -9.42 -9.89
C THR A 537 -6.23 -8.73 -8.62
N LYS A 538 -6.70 -9.22 -7.47
CA LYS A 538 -6.37 -8.61 -6.18
C LYS A 538 -5.06 -9.17 -5.69
N ILE A 539 -4.03 -8.33 -5.67
CA ILE A 539 -2.68 -8.72 -5.28
C ILE A 539 -2.22 -7.90 -4.07
N ASP A 540 -1.10 -8.31 -3.48
CA ASP A 540 -0.35 -7.51 -2.51
C ASP A 540 1.16 -7.77 -2.69
N VAL A 541 1.98 -6.91 -2.10
CA VAL A 541 3.43 -7.05 -2.02
C VAL A 541 3.88 -7.24 -0.58
N GLU A 542 4.85 -8.14 -0.38
CA GLU A 542 5.48 -8.37 0.91
C GLU A 542 6.36 -7.21 1.33
N ASN A 543 6.22 -6.76 2.59
CA ASN A 543 7.08 -5.72 3.14
C ASN A 543 8.53 -6.22 3.19
N VAL A 544 9.47 -5.32 2.93
CA VAL A 544 10.90 -5.62 2.91
C VAL A 544 11.60 -4.88 4.04
N GLU A 545 12.48 -5.59 4.73
CA GLU A 545 13.40 -5.05 5.73
C GLU A 545 14.82 -5.51 5.39
N LEU A 546 15.82 -4.64 5.60
CA LEU A 546 17.23 -5.00 5.39
C LEU A 546 17.62 -6.18 6.30
N GLY A 547 18.33 -7.16 5.74
CA GLY A 547 18.81 -8.32 6.49
C GLY A 547 17.72 -9.35 6.86
N LYS A 548 16.52 -9.25 6.30
CA LYS A 548 15.42 -10.22 6.51
C LYS A 548 14.87 -10.76 5.19
N GLY A 549 14.25 -11.93 5.26
CA GLY A 549 13.57 -12.56 4.13
C GLY A 549 14.53 -12.77 2.95
N VAL A 550 14.11 -12.34 1.75
CA VAL A 550 14.94 -12.47 0.54
C VAL A 550 16.25 -11.66 0.59
N PHE A 551 16.40 -10.71 1.53
CA PHE A 551 17.61 -9.90 1.71
C PHE A 551 18.46 -10.32 2.92
N GLU A 552 18.20 -11.48 3.53
CA GLU A 552 18.99 -12.00 4.66
C GLU A 552 20.48 -12.16 4.31
N GLN A 553 20.78 -12.52 3.06
CA GLN A 553 22.15 -12.69 2.57
C GLN A 553 22.77 -11.42 1.99
N SER A 554 22.08 -10.28 2.00
CA SER A 554 22.55 -9.07 1.31
C SER A 554 23.74 -8.36 1.98
N ARG A 555 24.26 -8.87 3.11
CA ARG A 555 25.50 -8.45 3.79
C ARG A 555 25.72 -6.93 3.78
N TYR A 556 24.69 -6.17 4.12
CA TYR A 556 24.66 -4.71 4.07
C TYR A 556 25.84 -4.06 4.82
N ASP A 557 26.20 -4.63 5.97
CA ASP A 557 27.30 -4.14 6.81
C ASP A 557 28.66 -4.28 6.10
N GLU A 558 28.91 -5.42 5.43
CA GLU A 558 30.15 -5.65 4.67
C GLU A 558 30.29 -4.64 3.50
N LEU A 559 29.19 -4.36 2.79
CA LEU A 559 29.17 -3.39 1.70
C LEU A 559 29.39 -1.96 2.22
N THR A 560 28.79 -1.62 3.37
CA THR A 560 28.93 -0.31 3.99
C THR A 560 30.37 -0.05 4.43
N GLU A 561 31.00 -1.01 5.10
CA GLU A 561 32.42 -0.91 5.51
C GLU A 561 33.35 -0.74 4.30
N LEU A 562 33.08 -1.45 3.21
CA LEU A 562 33.85 -1.36 1.97
C LEU A 562 33.73 0.04 1.35
N LEU A 563 32.52 0.59 1.29
CA LEU A 563 32.24 1.87 0.65
C LEU A 563 32.63 3.09 1.50
N ASP A 564 32.68 2.94 2.83
CA ASP A 564 33.12 4.01 3.74
C ASP A 564 34.64 4.26 3.66
N ASN A 565 35.43 3.24 3.28
CA ASN A 565 36.87 3.38 3.10
C ASN A 565 37.21 3.99 1.72
N PRO A 566 37.74 5.22 1.63
CA PRO A 566 37.96 5.90 0.34
C PRO A 566 38.91 5.15 -0.60
N LYS A 567 39.91 4.43 -0.06
CA LYS A 567 40.86 3.67 -0.88
C LYS A 567 40.23 2.39 -1.43
N LEU A 568 39.44 1.68 -0.62
CA LEU A 568 38.79 0.44 -1.05
C LEU A 568 37.61 0.73 -1.99
N HIS A 569 36.88 1.82 -1.76
CA HIS A 569 35.80 2.25 -2.62
C HIS A 569 36.27 2.58 -4.05
N GLU A 570 37.39 3.31 -4.23
CA GLU A 570 37.92 3.57 -5.59
C GLU A 570 38.29 2.26 -6.31
N LEU A 571 39.02 1.37 -5.63
CA LEU A 571 39.42 0.06 -6.17
C LEU A 571 38.21 -0.82 -6.50
N PHE A 572 37.17 -0.80 -5.66
CA PHE A 572 35.94 -1.53 -5.90
C PHE A 572 35.19 -0.97 -7.10
N THR A 573 35.11 0.34 -7.24
CA THR A 573 34.46 0.99 -8.39
C THR A 573 35.16 0.60 -9.69
N ASP A 574 36.49 0.66 -9.73
CA ASP A 574 37.26 0.27 -10.92
C ASP A 574 37.08 -1.22 -11.25
N PHE A 575 37.05 -2.09 -10.23
CA PHE A 575 36.72 -3.51 -10.40
C PHE A 575 35.32 -3.72 -11.00
N LEU A 576 34.30 -3.00 -10.50
CA LEU A 576 32.94 -3.06 -11.03
C LEU A 576 32.88 -2.61 -12.48
N VAL A 577 33.65 -1.59 -12.87
CA VAL A 577 33.74 -1.14 -14.26
C VAL A 577 34.31 -2.24 -15.16
N GLU A 578 35.39 -2.91 -14.75
CA GLU A 578 35.99 -4.01 -15.51
C GLU A 578 35.02 -5.21 -15.66
N GLU A 579 34.32 -5.58 -14.59
CA GLU A 579 33.31 -6.65 -14.64
C GLU A 579 32.10 -6.24 -15.50
N ALA A 580 31.59 -5.01 -15.38
CA ALA A 580 30.49 -4.51 -16.18
C ALA A 580 30.81 -4.54 -17.68
N MET A 581 32.01 -4.10 -18.08
CA MET A 581 32.46 -4.16 -19.48
C MET A 581 32.51 -5.59 -20.04
N LYS A 582 32.84 -6.58 -19.19
CA LYS A 582 32.90 -7.99 -19.57
C LYS A 582 31.51 -8.63 -19.66
N ASN A 583 30.60 -8.24 -18.77
CA ASN A 583 29.30 -8.86 -18.64
C ASN A 583 28.27 -8.24 -19.59
N ALA A 584 28.36 -6.94 -19.91
CA ALA A 584 27.41 -6.17 -20.70
C ALA A 584 27.02 -6.85 -22.04
N PRO A 585 25.78 -7.36 -22.16
CA PRO A 585 25.28 -7.92 -23.42
C PRO A 585 25.27 -6.92 -24.57
N GLU A 586 25.05 -5.64 -24.29
CA GLU A 586 25.03 -4.57 -25.29
C GLU A 586 26.40 -4.42 -25.99
N LEU A 587 27.50 -4.60 -25.25
CA LEU A 587 28.85 -4.61 -25.84
C LEU A 587 29.09 -5.88 -26.67
N LYS A 588 28.64 -7.04 -26.19
CA LYS A 588 28.75 -8.31 -26.92
C LYS A 588 27.94 -8.28 -28.22
N ALA A 589 26.73 -7.73 -28.18
CA ALA A 589 25.88 -7.55 -29.36
C ALA A 589 26.57 -6.66 -30.40
N LEU A 590 27.18 -5.55 -29.95
CA LEU A 590 27.93 -4.65 -30.82
C LEU A 590 29.18 -5.32 -31.40
N ASP A 591 29.88 -6.15 -30.64
CA ASP A 591 31.03 -6.94 -31.13
C ASP A 591 30.61 -7.94 -32.21
N HIS A 592 29.46 -8.58 -32.06
CA HIS A 592 28.89 -9.44 -33.10
C HIS A 592 28.47 -8.65 -34.35
N ASN A 593 27.88 -7.46 -34.19
CA ASN A 593 27.61 -6.56 -35.31
C ASN A 593 28.90 -6.13 -36.03
N LEU A 594 29.96 -5.82 -35.28
CA LEU A 594 31.27 -5.49 -35.84
C LEU A 594 31.84 -6.66 -36.66
N ASN A 595 31.76 -7.89 -36.12
CA ASN A 595 32.19 -9.10 -36.83
C ASN A 595 31.39 -9.33 -38.13
N ALA A 596 30.08 -9.05 -38.12
CA ALA A 596 29.23 -9.12 -39.30
C ALA A 596 29.67 -8.08 -40.36
N THR A 597 29.91 -6.83 -39.96
CA THR A 597 30.40 -5.77 -40.85
C THR A 597 31.80 -6.07 -41.37
N GLU A 598 32.70 -6.63 -40.56
CA GLU A 598 34.02 -7.08 -41.01
C GLU A 598 33.93 -8.19 -42.06
N ARG A 599 32.98 -9.12 -41.90
CA ARG A 599 32.71 -10.16 -42.91
C ARG A 599 32.27 -9.53 -44.23
N GLN A 600 31.49 -8.45 -44.18
CA GLN A 600 31.05 -7.68 -45.34
C GLN A 600 32.20 -6.93 -46.01
N VAL A 601 33.10 -6.29 -45.25
CA VAL A 601 34.33 -5.67 -45.78
C VAL A 601 35.20 -6.71 -46.50
N LYS A 602 35.38 -7.90 -45.91
CA LYS A 602 36.15 -9.00 -46.51
C LYS A 602 35.51 -9.48 -47.82
N PHE A 603 34.18 -9.60 -47.87
CA PHE A 603 33.42 -9.98 -49.06
C PHE A 603 33.60 -8.98 -50.20
N TYR A 604 33.28 -7.70 -49.99
CA TYR A 604 33.43 -6.67 -51.03
C TYR A 604 34.90 -6.31 -51.35
N GLY A 605 35.84 -6.74 -50.50
CA GLY A 605 37.28 -6.57 -50.66
C GLY A 605 37.92 -7.69 -51.48
N ALA A 606 38.42 -8.72 -50.82
CA ALA A 606 39.11 -9.84 -51.46
C ALA A 606 38.14 -10.94 -51.94
N GLY A 607 37.01 -11.12 -51.24
CA GLY A 607 36.03 -12.16 -51.56
C GLY A 607 35.40 -12.01 -52.94
N ARG A 608 35.25 -10.78 -53.44
CA ARG A 608 34.70 -10.49 -54.78
C ARG A 608 35.47 -11.13 -55.95
N PHE A 609 36.70 -11.59 -55.72
CA PHE A 609 37.53 -12.25 -56.74
C PHE A 609 37.36 -13.77 -56.74
N LEU A 610 36.52 -14.32 -55.86
CA LEU A 610 36.19 -15.74 -55.86
C LEU A 610 35.01 -16.01 -56.82
N PRO A 611 35.11 -17.03 -57.68
CA PRO A 611 34.05 -17.35 -58.62
C PRO A 611 32.87 -18.04 -57.91
N THR A 612 31.68 -17.93 -58.49
CA THR A 612 30.52 -18.75 -58.15
C THR A 612 30.52 -20.00 -59.03
N VAL A 613 30.39 -21.17 -58.41
CA VAL A 613 30.29 -22.46 -59.10
C VAL A 613 28.89 -23.02 -58.86
N ALA A 614 28.19 -23.34 -59.94
CA ALA A 614 26.85 -23.92 -59.89
C ALA A 614 26.70 -25.10 -60.85
N VAL A 615 25.82 -26.03 -60.52
CA VAL A 615 25.31 -27.07 -61.42
C VAL A 615 23.94 -26.63 -61.90
N GLN A 616 23.72 -26.73 -63.21
CA GLN A 616 22.45 -26.39 -63.85
C GLN A 616 21.97 -27.55 -64.70
N GLY A 617 20.69 -27.84 -64.60
CA GLY A 617 20.00 -28.84 -65.39
C GLY A 617 18.71 -28.24 -65.96
N GLY A 618 18.31 -28.66 -67.15
CA GLY A 618 17.05 -28.26 -67.76
C GLY A 618 16.39 -29.44 -68.43
N TYR A 619 15.06 -29.53 -68.34
CA TYR A 619 14.24 -30.38 -69.19
C TYR A 619 13.25 -29.49 -69.93
N ASN A 620 13.34 -29.45 -71.26
CA ASN A 620 12.47 -28.66 -72.11
C ASN A 620 11.47 -29.58 -72.78
N TYR A 621 10.21 -29.15 -72.86
CA TYR A 621 9.15 -29.89 -73.52
C TYR A 621 8.27 -28.97 -74.35
N ASN A 622 8.05 -29.30 -75.62
CA ASN A 622 7.11 -28.63 -76.48
C ASN A 622 5.73 -29.31 -76.38
N PHE A 623 4.73 -28.59 -75.87
CA PHE A 623 3.38 -29.13 -75.67
C PHE A 623 2.49 -29.00 -76.90
N ASN A 624 2.65 -27.90 -77.66
CA ASN A 624 1.84 -27.64 -78.83
C ASN A 624 2.56 -26.69 -79.80
N ARG A 625 2.36 -26.94 -81.10
CA ARG A 625 2.79 -26.10 -82.21
C ARG A 625 1.71 -26.10 -83.28
N SER A 626 1.22 -24.92 -83.65
CA SER A 626 0.13 -24.79 -84.64
C SER A 626 0.20 -23.47 -85.40
N GLY A 627 -0.56 -23.35 -86.48
CA GLY A 627 -0.58 -22.17 -87.35
C GLY A 627 0.55 -22.18 -88.39
N ALA A 628 0.85 -21.03 -88.97
CA ALA A 628 1.86 -20.91 -90.01
C ALA A 628 3.28 -21.23 -89.49
N GLY A 629 4.09 -21.90 -90.30
CA GLY A 629 5.46 -22.27 -89.92
C GLY A 629 5.56 -23.36 -88.83
N SER A 630 4.52 -24.19 -88.65
CA SER A 630 4.49 -25.30 -87.69
C SER A 630 5.27 -26.54 -88.14
N ASP A 631 5.41 -26.74 -89.45
CA ASP A 631 6.07 -27.89 -90.05
C ASP A 631 7.53 -28.03 -89.62
N LEU A 632 7.91 -29.20 -89.12
CA LEU A 632 9.26 -29.48 -88.62
C LEU A 632 10.25 -29.68 -89.79
N SER A 633 11.35 -28.91 -89.80
CA SER A 633 12.46 -29.12 -90.74
C SER A 633 13.41 -30.24 -90.27
N ILE A 634 14.19 -30.80 -91.20
CA ILE A 634 15.25 -31.79 -90.90
C ILE A 634 16.26 -31.17 -89.92
N GLY A 635 16.48 -31.82 -88.77
CA GLY A 635 17.38 -31.33 -87.72
C GLY A 635 16.70 -30.60 -86.55
N SER A 636 15.36 -30.62 -86.48
CA SER A 636 14.62 -30.07 -85.33
C SER A 636 14.89 -30.87 -84.04
N PHE A 637 14.93 -30.18 -82.89
CA PHE A 637 15.02 -30.83 -81.58
C PHE A 637 13.80 -31.73 -81.33
N PRO A 638 13.96 -32.85 -80.59
CA PRO A 638 12.81 -33.64 -80.17
C PRO A 638 11.89 -32.80 -79.26
N ASP A 639 10.61 -33.16 -79.22
CA ASP A 639 9.61 -32.45 -78.40
C ASP A 639 10.04 -32.39 -76.93
N GLY A 640 10.79 -33.36 -76.42
CA GLY A 640 11.42 -33.34 -75.10
C GLY A 640 12.92 -33.54 -75.15
N TYR A 641 13.69 -32.69 -74.45
CA TYR A 641 15.15 -32.87 -74.30
C TYR A 641 15.65 -32.33 -72.97
N TYR A 642 16.79 -32.86 -72.50
CA TYR A 642 17.46 -32.39 -71.29
C TYR A 642 18.87 -31.89 -71.57
N ASN A 643 19.33 -31.00 -70.71
CA ASN A 643 20.71 -30.52 -70.69
C ASN A 643 21.20 -30.46 -69.24
N ILE A 644 22.46 -30.84 -69.01
CA ILE A 644 23.12 -30.73 -67.71
C ILE A 644 24.47 -30.07 -67.95
N GLY A 645 24.84 -29.11 -67.10
CA GLY A 645 26.13 -28.44 -67.18
C GLY A 645 26.55 -27.87 -65.83
N ALA A 646 27.86 -27.64 -65.68
CA ALA A 646 28.39 -26.83 -64.60
C ALA A 646 28.72 -25.44 -65.15
N SER A 647 28.44 -24.40 -64.37
CA SER A 647 28.78 -23.01 -64.69
C SER A 647 29.71 -22.44 -63.63
N ILE A 648 30.72 -21.71 -64.10
CA ILE A 648 31.63 -20.92 -63.27
C ILE A 648 31.45 -19.47 -63.71
N SER A 649 31.06 -18.61 -62.78
CA SER A 649 30.82 -17.19 -63.03
C SER A 649 31.71 -16.33 -62.13
N LEU A 650 32.48 -15.43 -62.73
CA LEU A 650 33.29 -14.44 -62.01
C LEU A 650 32.99 -13.04 -62.59
N PRO A 651 32.29 -12.16 -61.86
CA PRO A 651 32.03 -10.81 -62.34
C PRO A 651 33.33 -9.99 -62.35
N ILE A 652 33.83 -9.66 -63.53
CA ILE A 652 35.07 -8.87 -63.69
C ILE A 652 34.83 -7.39 -63.38
N PHE A 653 33.68 -6.85 -63.77
CA PHE A 653 33.29 -5.47 -63.52
C PHE A 653 31.79 -5.38 -63.25
N ASN A 654 31.43 -4.83 -62.10
CA ASN A 654 30.03 -4.74 -61.64
C ASN A 654 29.64 -3.29 -61.31
N GLN A 655 29.81 -2.39 -62.28
CA GLN A 655 29.39 -0.98 -62.19
C GLN A 655 29.93 -0.26 -60.95
N ASN A 656 31.16 -0.61 -60.51
CA ASN A 656 31.81 -0.07 -59.31
C ASN A 656 31.11 -0.39 -57.96
N ASN A 657 30.04 -1.20 -57.95
CA ASN A 657 29.25 -1.49 -56.74
C ASN A 657 30.08 -2.11 -55.61
N ASN A 658 31.04 -3.00 -55.92
CA ASN A 658 31.90 -3.60 -54.90
C ASN A 658 32.76 -2.57 -54.17
N ASN A 659 33.26 -1.54 -54.86
CA ASN A 659 34.06 -0.50 -54.21
C ASN A 659 33.19 0.38 -53.32
N VAL A 660 32.00 0.76 -53.80
CA VAL A 660 31.04 1.54 -53.01
C VAL A 660 30.61 0.77 -51.77
N ASN A 661 30.16 -0.48 -51.92
CA ASN A 661 29.71 -1.30 -50.80
C ASN A 661 30.83 -1.62 -49.80
N LYS A 662 32.08 -1.77 -50.26
CA LYS A 662 33.23 -1.88 -49.36
C LYS A 662 33.42 -0.60 -48.53
N GLN A 663 33.34 0.58 -49.16
CA GLN A 663 33.43 1.85 -48.44
C GLN A 663 32.26 2.05 -47.49
N THR A 664 31.04 1.69 -47.89
CA THR A 664 29.86 1.69 -46.99
C THR A 664 30.11 0.80 -45.77
N ALA A 665 30.60 -0.42 -45.96
CA ALA A 665 30.90 -1.32 -44.85
C ALA A 665 32.05 -0.82 -43.96
N LEU A 666 33.05 -0.14 -44.52
CA LEU A 666 34.11 0.51 -43.71
C LEU A 666 33.54 1.66 -42.87
N ILE A 667 32.69 2.50 -43.44
CA ILE A 667 32.03 3.59 -42.70
C ILE A 667 31.11 3.03 -41.60
N GLN A 668 30.36 1.95 -41.89
CA GLN A 668 29.54 1.26 -40.89
C GLN A 668 30.40 0.66 -39.77
N LYS A 669 31.57 0.11 -40.11
CA LYS A 669 32.53 -0.38 -39.11
C LYS A 669 32.99 0.75 -38.20
N ASP A 670 33.44 1.86 -38.78
CA ASP A 670 33.90 3.03 -38.02
C ASP A 670 32.77 3.59 -37.13
N GLN A 671 31.52 3.60 -37.62
CA GLN A 671 30.36 4.00 -36.83
C GLN A 671 30.13 3.06 -35.63
N LEU A 672 30.25 1.74 -35.83
CA LEU A 672 30.13 0.75 -34.75
C LEU A 672 31.26 0.90 -33.73
N ASP A 673 32.50 1.13 -34.17
CA ASP A 673 33.65 1.38 -33.27
C ASP A 673 33.44 2.65 -32.42
N ILE A 674 32.92 3.74 -33.02
CA ILE A 674 32.54 4.96 -32.28
C ILE A 674 31.43 4.66 -31.26
N SER A 675 30.42 3.88 -31.67
CA SER A 675 29.30 3.50 -30.82
C SER A 675 29.77 2.62 -29.65
N LYS A 676 30.78 1.76 -29.88
CA LYS A 676 31.43 0.94 -28.85
C LYS A 676 32.09 1.80 -27.79
N ASN A 677 32.92 2.75 -28.22
CA ASN A 677 33.64 3.64 -27.31
C ASN A 677 32.66 4.49 -26.49
N ASN A 678 31.59 4.99 -27.11
CA ASN A 678 30.55 5.73 -26.41
C ASN A 678 29.80 4.86 -25.39
N LEU A 679 29.47 3.61 -25.74
CA LEU A 679 28.82 2.67 -24.84
C LEU A 679 29.73 2.30 -23.65
N GLN A 680 31.03 2.10 -23.88
CA GLN A 680 32.00 1.86 -22.81
C GLN A 680 32.07 3.04 -21.83
N LEU A 681 32.13 4.27 -22.34
CA LEU A 681 32.09 5.48 -21.51
C LEU A 681 30.78 5.59 -20.72
N ASN A 682 29.64 5.25 -21.33
CA ASN A 682 28.35 5.25 -20.65
C ASN A 682 28.27 4.19 -19.55
N ILE A 683 28.77 2.97 -19.79
CA ILE A 683 28.83 1.91 -18.78
C ILE A 683 29.70 2.37 -17.61
N GLU A 684 30.90 2.90 -17.88
CA GLU A 684 31.78 3.42 -16.83
C GLU A 684 31.10 4.54 -16.02
N ALA A 685 30.49 5.51 -16.69
CA ALA A 685 29.77 6.59 -16.03
C ALA A 685 28.60 6.09 -15.18
N ASN A 686 27.83 5.12 -15.68
CA ASN A 686 26.69 4.53 -14.97
C ASN A 686 27.13 3.76 -13.71
N ILE A 687 28.22 2.98 -13.79
CA ILE A 687 28.79 2.29 -12.63
C ILE A 687 29.30 3.30 -11.60
N ARG A 688 30.14 4.25 -12.01
CA ARG A 688 30.70 5.25 -11.09
C ARG A 688 29.61 6.07 -10.40
N ASN A 689 28.61 6.55 -11.14
CA ASN A 689 27.47 7.27 -10.57
C ASN A 689 26.60 6.36 -9.68
N GLY A 690 26.40 5.10 -10.07
CA GLY A 690 25.65 4.12 -9.28
C GLY A 690 26.28 3.88 -7.90
N VAL A 691 27.61 3.74 -7.83
CA VAL A 691 28.31 3.59 -6.54
C VAL A 691 28.20 4.86 -5.70
N LEU A 692 28.38 6.05 -6.28
CA LEU A 692 28.18 7.32 -5.56
C LEU A 692 26.74 7.48 -5.03
N ASN A 693 25.75 7.06 -5.81
CA ASN A 693 24.35 7.06 -5.38
C ASN A 693 24.13 6.08 -4.22
N LEU A 694 24.72 4.89 -4.26
CA LEU A 694 24.63 3.93 -3.15
C LEU A 694 25.20 4.48 -1.85
N ILE A 695 26.36 5.14 -1.90
CA ILE A 695 26.97 5.78 -0.72
C ILE A 695 26.03 6.84 -0.13
N ASN A 696 25.42 7.65 -1.00
CA ASN A 696 24.43 8.64 -0.59
C ASN A 696 23.21 7.95 0.08
N GLN A 697 22.71 6.85 -0.49
CA GLN A 697 21.56 6.14 0.08
C GLN A 697 21.88 5.48 1.44
N ILE A 698 23.09 4.93 1.62
CA ILE A 698 23.54 4.40 2.92
C ILE A 698 23.47 5.48 4.00
N SER A 699 24.01 6.68 3.71
CA SER A 699 23.94 7.81 4.65
C SER A 699 22.50 8.28 4.88
N ASN A 700 21.66 8.29 3.84
CA ASN A 700 20.26 8.70 3.95
C ASN A 700 19.45 7.76 4.85
N ILE A 701 19.70 6.45 4.82
CA ILE A 701 18.99 5.50 5.70
C ILE A 701 19.19 5.88 7.17
N GLU A 702 20.43 6.11 7.60
CA GLU A 702 20.72 6.47 8.99
C GLU A 702 20.19 7.85 9.36
N LEU A 703 20.49 8.88 8.54
CA LEU A 703 20.12 10.27 8.83
C LEU A 703 18.60 10.49 8.81
N SER A 704 17.88 9.83 7.90
CA SER A 704 16.42 9.93 7.84
C SER A 704 15.76 9.28 9.06
N LYS A 705 16.34 8.19 9.59
CA LYS A 705 15.85 7.57 10.81
C LYS A 705 16.01 8.48 12.03
N VAL A 706 17.19 9.08 12.19
CA VAL A 706 17.43 10.07 13.25
C VAL A 706 16.49 11.27 13.13
N ALA A 707 16.25 11.75 11.91
CA ALA A 707 15.31 12.85 11.66
C ALA A 707 13.86 12.48 12.00
N GLU A 708 13.42 11.25 11.69
CA GLU A 708 12.09 10.75 12.07
C GLU A 708 11.92 10.72 13.59
N GLU A 709 12.91 10.16 14.31
CA GLU A 709 12.88 10.07 15.78
C GLU A 709 12.82 11.45 16.44
N ALA A 710 13.67 12.39 15.99
CA ALA A 710 13.67 13.75 16.51
C ALA A 710 12.36 14.51 16.18
N ALA A 711 11.80 14.30 14.99
CA ALA A 711 10.54 14.92 14.60
C ALA A 711 9.34 14.34 15.38
N GLN A 712 9.38 13.04 15.70
CA GLN A 712 8.38 12.39 16.54
C GLN A 712 8.39 12.97 17.95
N GLU A 713 9.56 13.03 18.60
CA GLU A 713 9.68 13.60 19.95
C GLU A 713 9.25 15.08 19.97
N GLY A 714 9.63 15.84 18.94
CA GLY A 714 9.20 17.23 18.77
C GLY A 714 7.68 17.39 18.64
N LEU A 715 7.01 16.50 17.91
CA LEU A 715 5.55 16.47 17.81
C LEU A 715 4.90 16.16 19.17
N GLU A 716 5.37 15.15 19.88
CA GLU A 716 4.82 14.75 21.19
C GLU A 716 4.91 15.88 22.22
N LEU A 717 6.07 16.55 22.31
CA LEU A 717 6.28 17.72 23.18
C LEU A 717 5.36 18.89 22.79
N THR A 718 5.19 19.13 21.48
CA THR A 718 4.32 20.20 20.97
C THR A 718 2.85 19.91 21.24
N GLN A 719 2.42 18.65 21.14
CA GLN A 719 1.06 18.23 21.49
C GLN A 719 0.74 18.49 22.96
N THR A 720 1.66 18.14 23.86
CA THR A 720 1.49 18.39 25.30
C THR A 720 1.51 19.89 25.62
N SER A 721 2.35 20.64 24.92
CA SER A 721 2.37 22.10 25.05
C SER A 721 1.09 22.75 24.53
N TYR A 722 0.48 22.19 23.47
CA TYR A 722 -0.77 22.72 22.91
C TYR A 722 -1.96 22.44 23.83
N SER A 723 -2.03 21.23 24.40
CA SER A 723 -3.09 20.88 25.35
C SER A 723 -3.05 21.71 26.64
N THR A 724 -1.88 22.23 27.00
CA THR A 724 -1.69 23.16 28.14
C THR A 724 -1.78 24.65 27.73
N GLY A 725 -2.02 24.95 26.44
CA GLY A 725 -2.13 26.30 25.91
C GLY A 725 -0.79 27.07 25.79
N ALA A 726 0.35 26.39 25.92
CA ALA A 726 1.69 26.99 25.86
C ALA A 726 2.18 27.25 24.42
N VAL A 727 1.62 26.57 23.43
CA VAL A 727 1.93 26.77 21.99
C VAL A 727 0.66 26.97 21.17
N THR A 728 0.81 27.55 20.00
CA THR A 728 -0.30 27.82 19.07
C THR A 728 -0.65 26.60 18.22
N VAL A 729 -1.88 26.57 17.67
CA VAL A 729 -2.31 25.57 16.68
C VAL A 729 -1.37 25.48 15.47
N ILE A 730 -0.75 26.60 15.07
CA ILE A 730 0.18 26.64 13.93
C ILE A 730 1.43 25.82 14.23
N GLN A 731 2.01 26.00 15.43
CA GLN A 731 3.19 25.23 15.84
C GLN A 731 2.91 23.73 15.90
N LEU A 732 1.70 23.34 16.33
CA LEU A 732 1.29 21.93 16.34
C LEU A 732 1.14 21.37 14.91
N ILE A 733 0.48 22.09 14.00
CA ILE A 733 0.37 21.68 12.59
C ILE A 733 1.76 21.59 11.94
N ASP A 734 2.64 22.55 12.20
CA ASP A 734 4.01 22.55 11.67
C ASP A 734 4.81 21.34 12.19
N ALA A 735 4.71 21.01 13.48
CA ALA A 735 5.36 19.83 14.05
C ALA A 735 4.80 18.53 13.46
N GLN A 736 3.49 18.45 13.26
CA GLN A 736 2.83 17.31 12.62
C GLN A 736 3.32 17.12 11.18
N ASN A 737 3.39 18.20 10.40
CA ASN A 737 3.88 18.16 9.03
C ASN A 737 5.38 17.79 8.95
N ASN A 738 6.19 18.27 9.89
CA ASN A 738 7.60 17.89 9.99
C ASN A 738 7.76 16.38 10.24
N TYR A 739 7.00 15.83 11.20
CA TYR A 739 7.01 14.38 11.47
C TYR A 739 6.51 13.56 10.29
N LEU A 740 5.42 13.99 9.61
CA LEU A 740 4.94 13.34 8.39
C LEU A 740 6.03 13.23 7.32
N ASN A 741 6.71 14.35 7.02
CA ASN A 741 7.77 14.38 6.02
C ASN A 741 8.98 13.52 6.41
N ALA A 742 9.38 13.57 7.69
CA ALA A 742 10.49 12.76 8.19
C ALA A 742 10.18 11.25 8.15
N GLN A 743 8.95 10.86 8.51
CA GLN A 743 8.49 9.48 8.44
C GLN A 743 8.42 8.95 7.00
N LEU A 744 7.95 9.76 6.04
CA LEU A 744 7.97 9.40 4.61
C LEU A 744 9.41 9.23 4.10
N ALA A 745 10.31 10.15 4.46
CA ALA A 745 11.72 10.07 4.06
C ALA A 745 12.41 8.82 4.62
N SER A 746 12.24 8.55 5.93
CA SER A 746 12.77 7.37 6.62
C SER A 746 12.28 6.06 5.99
N THR A 747 10.97 5.96 5.75
CA THR A 747 10.37 4.75 5.18
C THR A 747 10.82 4.50 3.74
N ASN A 748 11.01 5.55 2.95
CA ASN A 748 11.42 5.43 1.55
C ASN A 748 12.93 5.17 1.39
N ALA A 749 13.77 5.56 2.36
CA ALA A 749 15.22 5.48 2.25
C ALA A 749 15.72 4.05 1.98
N VAL A 750 15.16 3.05 2.67
CA VAL A 750 15.52 1.63 2.49
C VAL A 750 15.14 1.13 1.09
N TYR A 751 13.94 1.45 0.62
CA TYR A 751 13.48 1.03 -0.71
C TYR A 751 14.28 1.71 -1.83
N ASN A 752 14.62 2.98 -1.66
CA ASN A 752 15.48 3.71 -2.59
C ASN A 752 16.89 3.12 -2.64
N PHE A 753 17.48 2.75 -1.51
CA PHE A 753 18.75 2.05 -1.47
C PHE A 753 18.71 0.74 -2.28
N LEU A 754 17.72 -0.12 -2.01
CA LEU A 754 17.58 -1.40 -2.70
C LEU A 754 17.34 -1.22 -4.21
N LEU A 755 16.54 -0.23 -4.60
CA LEU A 755 16.31 0.09 -6.01
C LEU A 755 17.60 0.57 -6.71
N ASN A 756 18.39 1.44 -6.07
CA ASN A 756 19.67 1.89 -6.62
C ASN A 756 20.70 0.75 -6.69
N ALA A 757 20.68 -0.19 -5.73
CA ALA A 757 21.52 -1.38 -5.76
C ALA A 757 21.20 -2.25 -6.97
N LEU A 758 19.91 -2.52 -7.21
CA LEU A 758 19.47 -3.30 -8.37
C LEU A 758 19.70 -2.57 -9.70
N GLN A 759 19.70 -1.23 -9.69
CA GLN A 759 20.10 -0.44 -10.86
C GLN A 759 21.59 -0.59 -11.15
N LEU A 760 22.45 -0.59 -10.11
CA LEU A 760 23.87 -0.86 -10.28
C LEU A 760 24.11 -2.30 -10.77
N GLU A 761 23.40 -3.28 -10.22
CA GLU A 761 23.44 -4.68 -10.65
C GLU A 761 23.02 -4.85 -12.12
N ARG A 762 22.03 -4.07 -12.58
CA ARG A 762 21.66 -4.01 -14.01
C ARG A 762 22.83 -3.55 -14.89
N TYR A 763 23.50 -2.48 -14.49
CA TYR A 763 24.66 -1.97 -15.23
C TYR A 763 25.86 -2.92 -15.18
N LEU A 764 26.02 -3.65 -14.07
CA LEU A 764 27.02 -4.69 -13.89
C LEU A 764 26.74 -5.93 -14.75
N GLY A 765 25.48 -6.13 -15.16
CA GLY A 765 25.04 -7.33 -15.85
C GLY A 765 25.04 -8.57 -14.94
N PHE A 766 24.94 -8.37 -13.62
CA PHE A 766 24.99 -9.43 -12.62
C PHE A 766 24.09 -9.06 -11.44
N TYR A 767 23.09 -9.90 -11.15
CA TYR A 767 22.17 -9.73 -10.04
C TYR A 767 22.49 -10.66 -8.89
N PHE A 768 22.85 -10.13 -7.72
CA PHE A 768 23.27 -10.94 -6.58
C PHE A 768 22.12 -11.78 -6.03
N LEU A 769 20.90 -11.24 -6.06
CA LEU A 769 19.70 -11.92 -5.54
C LEU A 769 19.26 -13.11 -6.40
N LEU A 770 19.57 -13.10 -7.69
CA LEU A 770 19.20 -14.16 -8.65
C LEU A 770 20.34 -15.15 -8.89
N SER A 771 21.55 -14.82 -8.43
CA SER A 771 22.74 -15.65 -8.57
C SER A 771 22.85 -16.67 -7.44
N THR A 772 23.51 -17.79 -7.72
CA THR A 772 23.78 -18.81 -6.71
C THR A 772 24.84 -18.32 -5.70
N ASP A 773 24.83 -18.88 -4.49
CA ASP A 773 25.84 -18.56 -3.47
C ASP A 773 27.28 -18.75 -3.98
N ALA A 774 27.51 -19.77 -4.81
CA ALA A 774 28.81 -20.04 -5.41
C ALA A 774 29.24 -18.95 -6.40
N GLU A 775 28.31 -18.38 -7.16
CA GLU A 775 28.59 -17.27 -8.09
C GLU A 775 28.88 -15.99 -7.34
N ASN A 776 28.11 -15.70 -6.29
CA ASN A 776 28.32 -14.55 -5.41
C ASN A 776 29.69 -14.63 -4.71
N GLU A 777 30.07 -15.78 -4.17
CA GLU A 777 31.39 -15.98 -3.56
C GLU A 777 32.53 -15.89 -4.58
N ASN A 778 32.33 -16.38 -5.82
CA ASN A 778 33.30 -16.22 -6.89
C ASN A 778 33.48 -14.74 -7.29
N PHE A 779 32.40 -13.95 -7.31
CA PHE A 779 32.48 -12.50 -7.53
C PHE A 779 33.33 -11.82 -6.45
N LYS A 780 33.06 -12.12 -5.17
CA LYS A 780 33.86 -11.61 -4.05
C LYS A 780 35.34 -12.00 -4.17
N LYS A 781 35.63 -13.26 -4.51
CA LYS A 781 37.00 -13.74 -4.70
C LYS A 781 37.74 -12.94 -5.78
N ARG A 782 37.10 -12.67 -6.93
CA ARG A 782 37.69 -11.85 -8.00
C ARG A 782 37.97 -10.43 -7.55
N PHE A 783 37.12 -9.84 -6.72
CA PHE A 783 37.38 -8.52 -6.15
C PHE A 783 38.63 -8.52 -5.25
N PHE A 784 38.78 -9.48 -4.34
CA PHE A 784 39.97 -9.55 -3.49
C PHE A 784 41.24 -9.84 -4.30
N GLU A 785 41.17 -10.71 -5.31
CA GLU A 785 42.28 -10.93 -6.26
C GLU A 785 42.64 -9.65 -7.04
N TYR A 786 41.64 -8.83 -7.39
CA TYR A 786 41.85 -7.53 -8.02
C TYR A 786 42.57 -6.56 -7.09
N VAL A 787 42.12 -6.44 -5.84
CA VAL A 787 42.77 -5.60 -4.82
C VAL A 787 44.21 -6.02 -4.59
N ASP A 788 44.48 -7.33 -4.47
CA ASP A 788 45.83 -7.87 -4.33
C ASP A 788 46.72 -7.57 -5.54
N SER A 789 46.16 -7.50 -6.74
CA SER A 789 46.90 -7.16 -7.96
C SER A 789 47.29 -5.67 -8.10
N LYS A 790 46.62 -4.79 -7.35
CA LYS A 790 46.80 -3.32 -7.39
C LYS A 790 47.63 -2.79 -6.21
N ASN A 791 47.80 -3.59 -5.16
CA ASN A 791 48.75 -3.34 -4.06
C ASN A 791 50.16 -3.85 -4.43
#